data_AF-A0A1D1VD88-F1
#
_entry.id   AF-A0A1D1VD88-F1
#
_cell.length_a   1.000
_cell.length_b   1.000
_cell.length_c   1.000
_cell.angle_alpha   90.00
_cell.angle_beta   90.00
_cell.angle_gamma   90.00
#
_symmetry.space_group_name_H-M   'P 1'
#
loop_
_entity.id
_entity.type
_entity.pdbx_description
1 polymer ?
#
loop_
_entity_poly.entity_id
_entity_poly.type
_entity_poly.pdbx_seq_one_letter_code
_entity_poly.pdbx_strand_id
1 'polypeptide(L)'
;MGTLHIDHDRPRQERVKCVVVGDSGVGKTRLICARARNAKFCLKELCGTHVPTVWAIDQYHQHQEVLENSWEIVDGVNVTLRLWDTFGCHDKDRKFAYGRSDVVALCFSVISPASLRHVVERWWPEIRRFCPKTPIILIGLRNDMRHLYKDPAYIKVMPDERKRVKESDVILPEKGRAVAAQIGAVAYYETSVLSGFGIRSVFTNAIRAALMHRRQTRFWAYHLKSVRDAEFQSPYLVPPPPTPEHRSVRTTFVDDLAGMALEPSFPDVELCCGDGIVRAHRVLLAAACDKFHDILSPSQPDCDSILSSVHVFRSFEKVEVIESDFGRQTRLTLQRDFHQRTLQTLIQFLYTGALDLTPETVQPLQVLSQDLEIKYLTKLIAVRLNGEEEAKDVKDATVPKEEVEPPERPEDENGNNKKEEGNARIVQQFVTERDKRLASLALDPTTPYSDVVFEVSDGQVPSFRGLVTKRSAFMSAMLCGTFQETTKLSVTIPDIEADILRLCLYYLYIDQCPATKDVYEAMEVLVAADRFCMPRLMDLIQDHIISTYLSLSTNNDDCVVATKALELLELAEAFHAGYLYSWCCNFITTHYAFIYRHLLQQLRALTPLHQAMLSKQRWPPSWYISEYDLYEQSLERRRHDTLQMLRKKRSRFHLCSRTAEGALAAAAQAPPPAARAPSVPTRREVVVARWRMLLCSR
;
A
#
# COMPACT_ATOMS: atom_id res chain seq x y z
N MET A 1 36.82 16.19 53.24
CA MET A 1 37.83 15.63 52.33
C MET A 1 37.10 14.82 51.27
N GLY A 2 36.87 15.41 50.10
CA GLY A 2 36.19 14.75 48.98
C GLY A 2 37.22 14.18 48.02
N THR A 3 37.21 12.86 47.85
CA THR A 3 38.10 12.10 47.00
C THR A 3 37.93 12.49 45.53
N LEU A 4 38.96 13.11 44.96
CA LEU A 4 39.19 13.21 43.53
C LEU A 4 39.33 11.78 42.97
N HIS A 5 38.24 11.17 42.48
CA HIS A 5 38.35 10.01 41.60
C HIS A 5 38.86 10.48 40.24
N ILE A 6 40.18 10.60 40.15
CA ILE A 6 40.88 10.63 38.87
C ILE A 6 40.84 9.19 38.35
N ASP A 7 39.99 8.93 37.36
CA ASP A 7 39.99 7.69 36.56
C ASP A 7 41.30 7.56 35.79
N HIS A 8 42.36 7.15 36.48
CA HIS A 8 43.54 6.53 35.90
C HIS A 8 43.39 5.02 36.06
N ASP A 9 42.71 4.34 35.11
CA ASP A 9 43.04 2.96 34.68
C ASP A 9 41.97 2.31 33.77
N ARG A 10 41.84 2.81 32.54
CA ARG A 10 41.55 1.98 31.36
C ARG A 10 42.41 2.47 30.19
N PRO A 11 43.46 1.74 29.78
CA PRO A 11 44.34 2.21 28.72
C PRO A 11 43.56 2.19 27.41
N ARG A 12 43.48 3.34 26.70
CA ARG A 12 42.90 3.54 25.35
C ARG A 12 41.42 4.00 25.25
N GLN A 13 40.88 4.71 26.23
CA GLN A 13 39.56 5.34 26.12
C GLN A 13 39.65 6.81 25.70
N GLU A 14 38.99 7.19 24.61
CA GLU A 14 38.87 8.58 24.14
C GLU A 14 37.51 9.16 24.53
N ARG A 15 37.49 10.32 25.18
CA ARG A 15 36.24 11.06 25.47
C ARG A 15 36.02 12.10 24.39
N VAL A 16 34.90 12.12 23.68
CA VAL A 16 34.62 13.09 22.61
C VAL A 16 33.43 13.97 22.99
N LYS A 17 33.67 15.28 23.08
CA LYS A 17 32.63 16.30 23.28
C LYS A 17 32.13 16.81 21.92
N CYS A 18 30.88 16.48 21.58
CA CYS A 18 30.17 16.98 20.40
C CYS A 18 29.15 18.03 20.82
N VAL A 19 29.28 19.25 20.30
CA VAL A 19 28.33 20.35 20.56
C VAL A 19 27.38 20.51 19.38
N VAL A 20 26.08 20.48 19.64
CA VAL A 20 25.03 20.58 18.62
C VAL A 20 24.48 21.99 18.59
N VAL A 21 24.58 22.66 17.44
CA VAL A 21 24.31 24.10 17.27
C VAL A 21 23.38 24.34 16.09
N GLY A 22 22.54 25.37 16.13
CA GLY A 22 21.63 25.74 15.04
C GLY A 22 20.35 26.40 15.53
N ASP A 23 19.50 26.84 14.61
CA ASP A 23 18.27 27.60 14.91
C ASP A 23 17.30 26.91 15.88
N SER A 24 16.41 27.70 16.47
CA SER A 24 15.31 27.16 17.27
C SER A 24 14.37 26.33 16.39
N GLY A 25 13.87 25.21 16.91
CA GLY A 25 12.87 24.40 16.21
C GLY A 25 13.37 23.60 15.01
N VAL A 26 14.67 23.58 14.66
CA VAL A 26 15.18 22.76 13.55
C VAL A 26 15.21 21.25 13.84
N GLY A 27 15.16 20.86 15.12
CA GLY A 27 15.14 19.45 15.56
C GLY A 27 16.40 18.94 16.26
N LYS A 28 17.29 19.83 16.74
CA LYS A 28 18.53 19.47 17.47
C LYS A 28 18.27 18.51 18.64
N THR A 29 17.38 18.91 19.55
CA THR A 29 17.01 18.12 20.73
C THR A 29 16.45 16.75 20.34
N ARG A 30 15.59 16.68 19.32
CA ARG A 30 15.05 15.40 18.81
C ARG A 30 16.14 14.49 18.24
N LEU A 31 17.10 15.03 17.51
CA LEU A 31 18.27 14.27 17.01
C LEU A 31 19.09 13.69 18.18
N ILE A 32 19.36 14.50 19.20
CA ILE A 32 20.09 14.08 20.40
C ILE A 32 19.32 12.98 21.13
N CYS A 33 18.03 13.17 21.40
CA CYS A 33 17.19 12.18 22.06
C CYS A 33 17.15 10.86 21.27
N ALA A 34 17.03 10.92 19.94
CA ALA A 34 17.03 9.74 19.10
C ALA A 34 18.35 8.96 19.20
N ARG A 35 19.50 9.65 19.22
CA ARG A 35 20.81 8.99 19.38
C ARG A 35 21.04 8.46 20.80
N ALA A 36 20.59 9.21 21.82
CA ALA A 36 20.80 8.89 23.23
C ALA A 36 19.98 7.67 23.68
N ARG A 37 18.74 7.56 23.20
CA ARG A 37 17.80 6.46 23.52
C ARG A 37 17.76 5.37 22.46
N ASN A 38 18.50 5.52 21.37
CA ASN A 38 18.43 4.64 20.20
C ASN A 38 16.99 4.42 19.69
N ALA A 39 16.17 5.49 19.70
CA ALA A 39 14.73 5.43 19.45
C ALA A 39 14.33 6.24 18.20
N LYS A 40 13.27 5.78 17.53
CA LYS A 40 12.59 6.51 16.45
C LYS A 40 11.40 7.29 17.02
N PHE A 41 11.03 8.36 16.34
CA PHE A 41 9.86 9.17 16.68
C PHE A 41 8.71 8.83 15.74
N CYS A 42 7.47 8.88 16.23
CA CYS A 42 6.28 8.78 15.39
C CYS A 42 5.88 10.15 14.81
N LEU A 43 5.06 10.14 13.75
CA LEU A 43 4.60 11.36 13.08
C LEU A 43 3.90 12.34 14.03
N LYS A 44 3.10 11.82 14.97
CA LYS A 44 2.40 12.61 15.99
C LYS A 44 3.36 13.35 16.92
N GLU A 45 4.43 12.69 17.37
CA GLU A 45 5.46 13.31 18.22
C GLU A 45 6.28 14.38 17.48
N LEU A 46 6.46 14.21 16.17
CA LEU A 46 7.14 15.21 15.33
C LEU A 46 6.29 16.46 15.11
N CYS A 47 4.98 16.28 15.01
CA CYS A 47 4.02 17.36 14.81
C CYS A 47 3.61 18.06 16.11
N GLY A 48 3.78 17.41 17.27
CA GLY A 48 3.52 18.01 18.57
C GLY A 48 4.40 19.25 18.85
N THR A 49 3.86 20.17 19.66
CA THR A 49 4.61 21.32 20.18
C THR A 49 5.86 20.83 20.89
N HIS A 50 7.02 21.29 20.43
CA HIS A 50 8.31 20.99 21.02
C HIS A 50 8.34 21.51 22.47
N VAL A 51 8.34 20.62 23.45
CA VAL A 51 8.59 20.98 24.85
C VAL A 51 10.06 21.39 24.98
N PRO A 52 10.39 22.67 25.22
CA PRO A 52 11.78 23.11 25.34
C PRO A 52 12.37 22.47 26.59
N THR A 53 13.26 21.50 26.39
CA THR A 53 14.13 21.01 27.45
C THR A 53 15.55 21.37 27.06
N VAL A 54 16.28 22.00 27.98
CA VAL A 54 17.72 22.24 27.81
C VAL A 54 18.40 20.98 28.30
N TRP A 55 18.78 20.10 27.38
CA TRP A 55 19.51 18.88 27.72
C TRP A 55 21.00 19.20 27.80
N ALA A 56 21.47 19.63 28.97
CA ALA A 56 22.89 19.59 29.29
C ALA A 56 23.24 18.16 29.76
N ILE A 57 24.37 17.64 29.28
CA ILE A 57 24.80 16.25 29.51
C ILE A 57 24.86 15.84 30.97
N ASP A 58 24.98 16.80 31.89
CA ASP A 58 25.16 16.51 33.30
C ASP A 58 23.99 15.69 33.89
N GLN A 59 22.81 15.71 33.26
CA GLN A 59 21.64 14.91 33.64
C GLN A 59 21.66 13.45 33.11
N TYR A 60 22.51 13.08 32.15
CA TYR A 60 22.55 11.71 31.59
C TYR A 60 23.11 10.67 32.57
N HIS A 61 23.91 11.09 33.57
CA HIS A 61 24.39 10.17 34.60
C HIS A 61 23.27 9.50 35.41
N GLN A 62 22.05 10.05 35.33
CA GLN A 62 20.88 9.53 36.04
C GLN A 62 20.11 8.45 35.25
N HIS A 63 20.38 8.30 33.94
CA HIS A 63 19.71 7.30 33.09
C HIS A 63 20.71 6.29 32.54
N GLN A 64 20.70 5.08 33.10
CA GLN A 64 21.66 4.01 32.79
C GLN A 64 21.69 3.65 31.29
N GLU A 65 20.53 3.55 30.64
CA GLU A 65 20.42 3.26 29.19
C GLU A 65 21.16 4.29 28.32
N VAL A 66 21.08 5.58 28.67
CA VAL A 66 21.75 6.62 27.88
C VAL A 66 23.26 6.60 28.10
N LEU A 67 23.70 6.29 29.32
CA LEU A 67 25.13 6.10 29.60
C LEU A 67 25.68 4.95 28.78
N GLU A 68 25.00 3.80 28.76
CA GLU A 68 25.39 2.63 27.96
C GLU A 68 25.47 2.97 26.47
N ASN A 69 24.45 3.65 25.93
CA ASN A 69 24.40 4.08 24.52
C ASN A 69 25.43 5.16 24.15
N SER A 70 26.08 5.79 25.12
CA SER A 70 27.15 6.78 24.90
C SER A 70 28.50 6.15 24.55
N TRP A 71 28.67 4.85 24.83
CA TRP A 71 29.88 4.10 24.51
C TRP A 71 29.80 3.51 23.11
N GLU A 72 30.84 3.71 22.30
CA GLU A 72 30.93 3.13 20.96
C GLU A 72 32.38 2.87 20.58
N ILE A 73 32.62 1.77 19.87
CA ILE A 73 33.93 1.46 19.29
C ILE A 73 33.94 1.98 17.84
N VAL A 74 34.79 2.96 17.55
CA VAL A 74 34.92 3.57 16.22
C VAL A 74 36.33 3.30 15.68
N ASP A 75 36.43 2.59 14.56
CA ASP A 75 37.68 2.23 13.89
C ASP A 75 38.75 1.61 14.84
N GLY A 76 38.29 0.80 15.79
CA GLY A 76 39.14 0.13 16.78
C GLY A 76 39.50 0.95 18.02
N VAL A 77 38.94 2.17 18.16
CA VAL A 77 39.12 3.05 19.32
C VAL A 77 37.86 3.04 20.18
N ASN A 78 38.02 2.82 21.49
CA ASN A 78 36.91 2.91 22.44
C ASN A 78 36.62 4.37 22.77
N VAL A 79 35.40 4.84 22.47
CA VAL A 79 35.00 6.23 22.59
C VAL A 79 33.79 6.38 23.50
N THR A 80 33.81 7.40 24.36
CA THR A 80 32.61 7.88 25.05
C THR A 80 32.18 9.20 24.43
N LEU A 81 31.00 9.20 23.80
CA LEU A 81 30.42 10.37 23.14
C LEU A 81 29.59 11.20 24.12
N ARG A 82 29.87 12.50 24.16
CA ARG A 82 29.15 13.48 24.97
C ARG A 82 28.45 14.50 24.07
N LEU A 83 27.11 14.45 24.00
CA LEU A 83 26.24 15.33 23.19
C LEU A 83 25.73 16.58 23.94
N TRP A 84 26.23 17.75 23.60
CA TRP A 84 25.81 19.02 24.23
C TRP A 84 24.73 19.70 23.38
N ASP A 85 23.49 19.78 23.86
CA ASP A 85 22.44 20.57 23.24
C ASP A 85 22.62 22.06 23.55
N THR A 86 22.23 22.93 22.61
CA THR A 86 22.36 24.38 22.76
C THR A 86 21.08 25.13 22.37
N PHE A 87 20.88 26.31 22.98
CA PHE A 87 19.77 27.18 22.64
C PHE A 87 19.84 27.62 21.17
N GLY A 88 18.74 27.49 20.44
CA GLY A 88 18.67 27.96 19.05
C GLY A 88 18.28 29.42 18.88
N CYS A 89 17.99 30.15 19.96
CA CYS A 89 17.70 31.58 19.90
C CYS A 89 18.99 32.39 19.87
N HIS A 90 19.16 33.29 18.90
CA HIS A 90 20.40 34.03 18.71
C HIS A 90 20.80 34.92 19.89
N ASP A 91 19.84 35.37 20.70
CA ASP A 91 20.07 36.33 21.81
C ASP A 91 20.60 35.68 23.11
N LYS A 92 20.71 34.35 23.14
CA LYS A 92 21.18 33.61 24.33
C LYS A 92 22.68 33.36 24.27
N ASP A 93 23.38 33.55 25.40
CA ASP A 93 24.80 33.23 25.51
C ASP A 93 25.01 31.70 25.57
N ARG A 94 25.84 31.18 24.66
CA ARG A 94 26.21 29.77 24.52
C ARG A 94 27.70 29.52 24.74
N LYS A 95 28.48 30.51 25.15
CA LYS A 95 29.95 30.40 25.34
C LYS A 95 30.35 29.19 26.19
N PHE A 96 29.57 28.90 27.24
CA PHE A 96 29.81 27.78 28.14
C PHE A 96 29.79 26.41 27.42
N ALA A 97 29.00 26.27 26.35
CA ALA A 97 28.89 25.01 25.61
C ALA A 97 30.13 24.75 24.74
N TYR A 98 30.73 25.79 24.15
CA TYR A 98 31.86 25.68 23.22
C TYR A 98 33.19 25.26 23.86
N GLY A 99 33.38 25.47 25.17
CA GLY A 99 34.62 25.16 25.86
C GLY A 99 35.05 23.70 25.69
N ARG A 100 36.30 23.49 25.20
CA ARG A 100 36.91 22.16 24.97
C ARG A 100 36.08 21.25 24.04
N SER A 101 35.38 21.82 23.06
CA SER A 101 34.65 21.04 22.05
C SER A 101 35.61 20.33 21.11
N ASP A 102 35.39 19.04 20.90
CA ASP A 102 36.19 18.21 19.98
C ASP A 102 35.64 18.22 18.56
N VAL A 103 34.33 18.40 18.43
CA VAL A 103 33.61 18.53 17.16
C VAL A 103 32.33 19.35 17.36
N VAL A 104 31.93 20.10 16.34
CA VAL A 104 30.67 20.84 16.32
C VAL A 104 29.76 20.24 15.25
N ALA A 105 28.57 19.83 15.66
CA ALA A 105 27.46 19.40 14.81
C ALA A 105 26.56 20.60 14.53
N LEU A 106 26.75 21.24 13.38
CA LEU A 106 25.99 22.41 12.97
C LEU A 106 24.75 21.98 12.19
N CYS A 107 23.57 22.25 12.73
CA CYS A 107 22.29 21.76 12.23
C CYS A 107 21.45 22.86 11.60
N PHE A 108 20.77 22.53 10.51
CA PHE A 108 19.66 23.31 9.94
C PHE A 108 18.50 22.37 9.61
N SER A 109 17.33 22.91 9.29
CA SER A 109 16.20 22.09 8.82
C SER A 109 16.08 22.17 7.31
N VAL A 110 15.91 21.02 6.65
CA VAL A 110 15.76 20.97 5.18
C VAL A 110 14.45 21.57 4.69
N ILE A 111 13.54 21.95 5.60
CA ILE A 111 12.27 22.63 5.31
C ILE A 111 12.28 24.10 5.78
N SER A 112 13.47 24.66 6.06
CA SER A 112 13.59 26.06 6.47
C SER A 112 14.80 26.70 5.77
N PRO A 113 14.58 27.37 4.62
CA PRO A 113 15.63 28.09 3.90
C PRO A 113 16.32 29.15 4.77
N ALA A 114 15.57 29.78 5.68
CA ALA A 114 16.12 30.72 6.65
C ALA A 114 17.18 30.06 7.56
N SER A 115 16.90 28.86 8.07
CA SER A 115 17.85 28.16 8.94
C SER A 115 19.16 27.82 8.24
N LEU A 116 19.12 27.53 6.92
CA LEU A 116 20.34 27.32 6.13
C LEU A 116 21.11 28.63 5.89
N ARG A 117 20.43 29.77 5.68
CA ARG A 117 21.10 31.08 5.59
C ARG A 117 21.81 31.44 6.89
N HIS A 118 21.14 31.24 8.03
CA HIS A 118 21.72 31.53 9.34
C HIS A 118 22.95 30.69 9.66
N VAL A 119 23.13 29.50 9.07
CA VAL A 119 24.37 28.73 9.17
C VAL A 119 25.58 29.58 8.76
N VAL A 120 25.48 30.29 7.65
CA VAL A 120 26.57 31.12 7.10
C VAL A 120 26.63 32.47 7.80
N GLU A 121 25.48 33.12 7.99
CA GLU A 121 25.41 34.51 8.46
C GLU A 121 25.65 34.65 9.98
N ARG A 122 25.31 33.62 10.77
CA ARG A 122 25.26 33.71 12.24
C ARG A 122 26.07 32.61 12.91
N TRP A 123 25.73 31.36 12.66
CA TRP A 123 26.26 30.22 13.43
C TRP A 123 27.73 29.93 13.14
N TRP A 124 28.11 29.88 11.88
CA TRP A 124 29.50 29.62 11.52
C TRP A 124 30.46 30.70 12.04
N PRO A 125 30.18 32.02 11.92
CA PRO A 125 30.99 33.07 12.53
C PRO A 125 31.08 32.94 14.06
N GLU A 126 29.97 32.63 14.74
CA GLU A 126 29.94 32.40 16.19
C GLU A 126 30.85 31.22 16.58
N ILE A 127 30.70 30.08 15.90
CA ILE A 127 31.50 28.88 16.15
C ILE A 127 32.98 29.18 15.90
N ARG A 128 33.35 29.85 14.80
CA ARG A 128 34.75 30.16 14.49
C ARG A 128 35.37 31.16 15.47
N ARG A 129 34.56 32.04 16.07
CA ARG A 129 35.02 32.95 17.14
C ARG A 129 35.43 32.21 18.42
N PHE A 130 34.67 31.19 18.83
CA PHE A 130 34.92 30.46 20.09
C PHE A 130 35.72 29.16 19.92
N CYS A 131 35.63 28.54 18.74
CA CYS A 131 36.21 27.25 18.37
C CYS A 131 36.90 27.34 16.99
N PRO A 132 37.99 28.11 16.85
CA PRO A 132 38.57 28.42 15.53
C PRO A 132 39.07 27.19 14.77
N LYS A 133 39.63 26.21 15.48
CA LYS A 133 40.23 25.00 14.89
C LYS A 133 39.35 23.75 14.96
N THR A 134 38.26 23.80 15.71
CA THR A 134 37.41 22.62 15.94
C THR A 134 36.74 22.20 14.62
N PRO A 135 36.74 20.90 14.27
CA PRO A 135 36.06 20.41 13.08
C PRO A 135 34.55 20.64 13.18
N ILE A 136 33.95 21.04 12.06
CA ILE A 136 32.50 21.27 11.93
C ILE A 136 31.95 20.24 10.97
N ILE A 137 30.83 19.61 11.32
CA ILE A 137 30.02 18.80 10.42
C ILE A 137 28.68 19.51 10.23
N LEU A 138 28.26 19.70 8.99
CA LEU A 138 26.96 20.28 8.66
C LEU A 138 25.90 19.19 8.57
N ILE A 139 24.75 19.39 9.20
CA ILE A 139 23.68 18.40 9.27
C ILE A 139 22.35 19.01 8.86
N GLY A 140 21.73 18.48 7.80
CA GLY A 140 20.34 18.73 7.44
C GLY A 140 19.38 17.83 8.22
N LEU A 141 18.49 18.40 9.01
CA LEU A 141 17.50 17.67 9.79
C LEU A 141 16.14 17.60 9.06
N ARG A 142 15.39 16.53 9.34
CA ARG A 142 14.02 16.27 8.82
C ARG A 142 14.00 15.97 7.32
N ASN A 143 14.94 15.17 6.82
CA ASN A 143 14.99 14.87 5.39
C ASN A 143 13.77 14.07 4.87
N ASP A 144 13.05 13.38 5.76
CA ASP A 144 11.75 12.78 5.49
C ASP A 144 10.70 13.79 4.99
N MET A 145 10.79 15.04 5.44
CA MET A 145 9.84 16.08 5.04
C MET A 145 9.94 16.48 3.56
N ARG A 146 10.91 15.99 2.79
CA ARG A 146 10.95 16.19 1.33
C ARG A 146 9.86 15.46 0.56
N HIS A 147 9.26 14.43 1.15
CA HIS A 147 8.14 13.70 0.55
C HIS A 147 6.91 13.71 1.46
N LEU A 148 7.12 13.66 2.78
CA LEU A 148 6.04 13.55 3.76
C LEU A 148 5.09 14.76 3.80
N TYR A 149 5.52 15.95 3.36
CA TYR A 149 4.65 17.14 3.39
C TYR A 149 3.40 17.01 2.49
N LYS A 150 3.42 16.10 1.51
CA LYS A 150 2.29 15.78 0.62
C LYS A 150 1.48 14.58 1.10
N ASP A 151 1.92 13.88 2.15
CA ASP A 151 1.30 12.65 2.63
C ASP A 151 -0.04 12.96 3.35
N PRO A 152 -1.14 12.27 2.99
CA PRO A 152 -2.42 12.41 3.68
C PRO A 152 -2.33 12.24 5.21
N ALA A 153 -1.48 11.35 5.71
CA ALA A 153 -1.27 11.14 7.14
C ALA A 153 -0.64 12.37 7.81
N TYR A 154 0.30 13.05 7.14
CA TYR A 154 0.87 14.30 7.63
C TYR A 154 -0.16 15.43 7.61
N ILE A 155 -0.90 15.57 6.50
CA ILE A 155 -1.94 16.59 6.35
C ILE A 155 -3.00 16.44 7.46
N LYS A 156 -3.38 15.21 7.80
CA LYS A 156 -4.33 14.90 8.87
C LYS A 156 -3.83 15.33 10.26
N VAL A 157 -2.53 15.15 10.53
CA VAL A 157 -1.91 15.53 11.82
C VAL A 157 -1.59 17.03 11.89
N MET A 158 -1.46 17.71 10.74
CA MET A 158 -1.23 19.15 10.61
C MET A 158 -2.37 19.85 9.87
N PRO A 159 -3.53 20.05 10.53
CA PRO A 159 -4.69 20.68 9.91
C PRO A 159 -4.49 22.18 9.61
N ASP A 160 -3.63 22.88 10.37
CA ASP A 160 -3.36 24.31 10.18
C ASP A 160 -2.51 24.57 8.93
N GLU A 161 -3.17 25.03 7.86
CA GLU A 161 -2.55 25.27 6.55
C GLU A 161 -1.39 26.27 6.59
N ARG A 162 -1.42 27.25 7.51
CA ARG A 162 -0.38 28.28 7.64
C ARG A 162 0.94 27.70 8.13
N LYS A 163 0.89 26.55 8.81
CA LYS A 163 2.06 25.85 9.36
C LYS A 163 2.54 24.70 8.48
N ARG A 164 1.82 24.36 7.41
CA ARG A 164 2.21 23.29 6.48
C ARG A 164 3.45 23.71 5.68
N VAL A 165 4.34 22.75 5.49
CA VAL A 165 5.52 22.91 4.64
C VAL A 165 5.08 23.07 3.19
N LYS A 166 5.64 24.07 2.50
CA LYS A 166 5.41 24.28 1.06
C LYS A 166 6.56 23.73 0.25
N GLU A 167 6.32 23.47 -1.03
CA GLU A 167 7.35 22.99 -1.96
C GLU A 167 8.54 23.98 -2.06
N SER A 168 8.29 25.29 -1.93
CA SER A 168 9.32 26.34 -1.90
C SER A 168 10.23 26.30 -0.67
N ASP A 169 9.78 25.68 0.43
CA ASP A 169 10.52 25.61 1.69
C ASP A 169 11.52 24.44 1.69
N VAL A 170 11.34 23.48 0.78
CA VAL A 170 12.15 22.28 0.70
C VAL A 170 13.52 22.56 0.08
N ILE A 171 14.57 22.19 0.79
CA ILE A 171 15.97 22.35 0.41
C ILE A 171 16.50 21.01 -0.08
N LEU A 172 17.02 20.96 -1.31
CA LEU A 172 17.69 19.77 -1.86
C LEU A 172 19.12 19.60 -1.31
N PRO A 173 19.66 18.37 -1.26
CA PRO A 173 20.97 18.09 -0.67
C PRO A 173 22.13 18.89 -1.29
N GLU A 174 22.04 19.19 -2.60
CA GLU A 174 23.00 20.05 -3.32
C GLU A 174 23.25 21.39 -2.61
N LYS A 175 22.18 22.10 -2.20
CA LYS A 175 22.31 23.39 -1.49
C LYS A 175 23.01 23.22 -0.13
N GLY A 176 22.71 22.13 0.59
CA GLY A 176 23.36 21.80 1.85
C GLY A 176 24.86 21.54 1.66
N ARG A 177 25.25 20.80 0.61
CA ARG A 177 26.66 20.58 0.27
C ARG A 177 27.38 21.85 -0.14
N ALA A 178 26.74 22.73 -0.91
CA ALA A 178 27.33 24.00 -1.30
C ALA A 178 27.69 24.85 -0.07
N VAL A 179 26.78 24.92 0.91
CA VAL A 179 27.04 25.60 2.19
C VAL A 179 28.12 24.88 3.00
N ALA A 180 28.12 23.54 3.04
CA ALA A 180 29.17 22.77 3.73
C ALA A 180 30.57 23.07 3.16
N ALA A 181 30.69 23.17 1.83
CA ALA A 181 31.92 23.57 1.16
C ALA A 181 32.30 25.02 1.49
N GLN A 182 31.34 25.94 1.44
CA GLN A 182 31.56 27.36 1.75
C GLN A 182 32.12 27.59 3.15
N ILE A 183 31.62 26.87 4.17
CA ILE A 183 32.04 27.05 5.56
C ILE A 183 33.28 26.22 5.95
N GLY A 184 33.79 25.40 5.02
CA GLY A 184 34.87 24.46 5.28
C GLY A 184 34.48 23.35 6.27
N ALA A 185 33.25 22.84 6.18
CA ALA A 185 32.81 21.70 6.97
C ALA A 185 33.54 20.43 6.51
N VAL A 186 33.79 19.50 7.45
CA VAL A 186 34.43 18.21 7.19
C VAL A 186 33.57 17.34 6.30
N ALA A 187 32.25 17.38 6.51
CA ALA A 187 31.25 16.64 5.76
C ALA A 187 29.87 17.29 5.88
N TYR A 188 29.00 16.94 4.94
CA TYR A 188 27.57 17.21 5.00
C TYR A 188 26.82 15.89 5.16
N TYR A 189 25.87 15.87 6.08
CA TYR A 189 24.98 14.75 6.30
C TYR A 189 23.54 15.19 6.45
N GLU A 190 22.62 14.25 6.28
CA GLU A 190 21.21 14.44 6.56
C GLU A 190 20.67 13.35 7.47
N THR A 191 19.63 13.70 8.22
CA THR A 191 19.01 12.78 9.17
C THR A 191 17.49 12.88 9.17
N SER A 192 16.85 11.76 9.50
CA SER A 192 15.44 11.69 9.88
C SER A 192 15.32 10.92 11.19
N VAL A 193 14.70 11.57 12.17
CA VAL A 193 14.29 10.93 13.43
C VAL A 193 13.04 10.06 13.28
N LEU A 194 12.29 10.21 12.18
CA LEU A 194 11.15 9.38 11.83
C LEU A 194 11.61 8.01 11.32
N SER A 195 12.43 8.00 10.27
CA SER A 195 12.91 6.75 9.66
C SER A 195 14.10 6.14 10.41
N GLY A 196 14.80 6.94 11.21
CA GLY A 196 16.09 6.58 11.83
C GLY A 196 17.28 6.81 10.90
N PHE A 197 17.06 7.33 9.69
CA PHE A 197 18.10 7.53 8.69
C PHE A 197 19.20 8.47 9.17
N GLY A 198 20.45 8.07 8.97
CA GLY A 198 21.63 8.91 9.16
C GLY A 198 22.03 9.22 10.61
N ILE A 199 21.19 8.93 11.61
CA ILE A 199 21.40 9.32 13.02
C ILE A 199 22.72 8.76 13.55
N ARG A 200 22.89 7.43 13.50
CA ARG A 200 24.12 6.79 13.99
C ARG A 200 25.33 7.23 13.17
N SER A 201 25.22 7.20 11.84
CA SER A 201 26.28 7.56 10.91
C SER A 201 26.82 8.98 11.16
N VAL A 202 25.96 9.96 11.37
CA VAL A 202 26.35 11.35 11.69
C VAL A 202 27.25 11.42 12.91
N PHE A 203 26.88 10.75 14.00
CA PHE A 203 27.63 10.82 15.25
C PHE A 203 28.91 9.98 15.20
N THR A 204 28.90 8.82 14.53
CA THR A 204 30.11 8.04 14.26
C THR A 204 31.10 8.86 13.43
N ASN A 205 30.65 9.59 12.42
CA ASN A 205 31.51 10.45 11.60
C ASN A 205 31.95 11.73 12.32
N ALA A 206 31.13 12.26 13.25
CA ALA A 206 31.55 13.32 14.18
C ALA A 206 32.69 12.86 15.09
N ILE A 207 32.61 11.63 15.60
CA ILE A 207 33.70 11.01 16.36
C ILE A 207 34.94 10.87 15.48
N ARG A 208 34.82 10.36 14.25
CA ARG A 208 35.96 10.27 13.31
C ARG A 208 36.60 11.62 13.06
N ALA A 209 35.81 12.66 12.82
CA ALA A 209 36.31 14.03 12.61
C ALA A 209 37.09 14.56 13.83
N ALA A 210 36.54 14.36 15.05
CA ALA A 210 37.22 14.71 16.29
C ALA A 210 38.55 13.96 16.47
N LEU A 211 38.54 12.64 16.29
CA LEU A 211 39.72 11.79 16.46
C LEU A 211 40.79 12.07 15.38
N MET A 212 40.40 12.36 14.15
CA MET A 212 41.31 12.80 13.09
C MET A 212 41.97 14.14 13.43
N HIS A 213 41.20 15.11 13.92
CA HIS A 213 41.76 16.38 14.37
C HIS A 213 42.73 16.19 15.55
N ARG A 214 42.40 15.32 16.51
CA ARG A 214 43.29 14.93 17.61
C ARG A 214 44.57 14.26 17.13
N ARG A 215 44.49 13.37 16.15
CA ARG A 215 45.66 12.72 15.55
C ARG A 215 46.60 13.73 14.89
N GLN A 216 46.07 14.74 14.22
CA GLN A 216 46.86 15.81 13.61
C GLN A 216 47.57 16.69 14.65
N THR A 217 46.95 16.89 15.82
CA THR A 217 47.50 17.70 16.91
C THR A 217 48.37 16.91 17.89
N ARG A 218 48.20 15.58 17.99
CA ARG A 218 48.92 14.68 18.90
C ARG A 218 49.65 13.58 18.11
N PHE A 219 50.80 13.92 17.53
CA PHE A 219 51.56 13.03 16.64
C PHE A 219 51.92 11.65 17.25
N TRP A 220 52.08 11.56 18.57
CA TRP A 220 52.43 10.33 19.30
C TRP A 220 51.23 9.42 19.64
N ALA A 221 50.00 9.79 19.28
CA ALA A 221 48.80 9.00 19.56
C ALA A 221 48.64 7.82 18.58
N TYR A 222 49.47 6.78 18.74
CA TYR A 222 49.52 5.62 17.85
C TYR A 222 48.20 4.84 17.76
N HIS A 223 47.40 4.82 18.83
CA HIS A 223 46.08 4.16 18.84
C HIS A 223 45.06 4.84 17.91
N LEU A 224 45.31 6.09 17.48
CA LEU A 224 44.45 6.80 16.53
C LEU A 224 44.84 6.57 15.05
N LYS A 225 45.90 5.80 14.77
CA LYS A 225 46.36 5.55 13.39
C LYS A 225 45.34 4.78 12.53
N SER A 226 44.50 3.96 13.16
CA SER A 226 43.44 3.17 12.50
C SER A 226 42.20 3.97 12.15
N VAL A 227 42.01 5.14 12.78
CA VAL A 227 40.85 6.00 12.56
C VAL A 227 40.86 6.50 11.11
N ARG A 228 39.71 6.41 10.46
CA ARG A 228 39.51 6.79 9.06
C ARG A 228 38.94 8.19 8.95
N ASP A 229 39.03 8.78 7.76
CA ASP A 229 38.29 10.00 7.45
C ASP A 229 36.78 9.74 7.46
N ALA A 230 36.01 10.81 7.60
CA ALA A 230 34.55 10.75 7.59
C ALA A 230 34.02 10.07 6.32
N GLU A 231 33.09 9.14 6.47
CA GLU A 231 32.50 8.36 5.38
C GLU A 231 31.46 9.19 4.62
N PHE A 232 31.36 8.97 3.30
CA PHE A 232 30.26 9.54 2.52
C PHE A 232 28.95 8.87 2.92
N GLN A 233 27.87 9.64 2.98
CA GLN A 233 26.54 9.11 3.24
C GLN A 233 25.81 8.92 1.91
N SER A 234 25.30 7.70 1.69
CA SER A 234 24.37 7.44 0.60
C SER A 234 23.10 8.30 0.79
N PRO A 235 22.57 8.94 -0.26
CA PRO A 235 21.36 9.75 -0.15
C PRO A 235 20.16 8.93 0.35
N TYR A 236 19.22 9.61 1.01
CA TYR A 236 18.00 8.95 1.48
C TYR A 236 17.07 8.65 0.31
N LEU A 237 16.87 7.35 0.02
CA LEU A 237 15.85 6.90 -0.92
C LEU A 237 14.49 6.96 -0.23
N VAL A 238 13.60 7.79 -0.78
CA VAL A 238 12.21 7.84 -0.32
C VAL A 238 11.52 6.51 -0.63
N PRO A 239 10.64 6.02 0.25
CA PRO A 239 9.86 4.83 -0.04
C PRO A 239 9.02 5.02 -1.32
N PRO A 240 8.75 3.95 -2.08
CA PRO A 240 7.88 4.03 -3.24
C PRO A 240 6.47 4.46 -2.81
N PRO A 241 5.71 5.16 -3.67
CA PRO A 241 4.33 5.51 -3.39
C PRO A 241 3.50 4.24 -3.12
N PRO A 242 2.58 4.26 -2.13
CA PRO A 242 1.74 3.11 -1.84
C PRO A 242 0.84 2.78 -3.03
N THR A 243 0.48 1.50 -3.16
CA THR A 243 -0.52 1.06 -4.14
C THR A 243 -1.87 1.72 -3.82
N PRO A 244 -2.62 2.21 -4.83
CA PRO A 244 -3.93 2.80 -4.61
C PRO A 244 -4.88 1.83 -3.90
N GLU A 245 -5.63 2.31 -2.91
CA GLU A 245 -6.67 1.52 -2.24
C GLU A 245 -7.94 1.47 -3.11
N HIS A 246 -8.41 0.27 -3.45
CA HIS A 246 -9.74 0.11 -4.06
C HIS A 246 -10.82 0.11 -2.97
N ARG A 247 -11.81 1.01 -3.09
CA ARG A 247 -13.01 0.98 -2.25
C ARG A 247 -14.19 0.51 -3.08
N SER A 248 -14.30 -0.81 -3.25
CA SER A 248 -15.40 -1.42 -3.99
C SER A 248 -16.76 -0.99 -3.41
N VAL A 249 -17.64 -0.49 -4.29
CA VAL A 249 -19.04 -0.21 -3.99
C VAL A 249 -19.73 -1.51 -3.59
N ARG A 250 -20.40 -1.50 -2.43
CA ARG A 250 -21.15 -2.66 -1.93
C ARG A 250 -22.31 -3.01 -2.86
N THR A 251 -22.64 -4.29 -2.93
CA THR A 251 -23.81 -4.76 -3.67
C THR A 251 -25.11 -4.22 -3.07
N THR A 252 -26.02 -3.79 -3.95
CA THR A 252 -27.42 -3.47 -3.63
C THR A 252 -28.37 -4.55 -4.12
N PHE A 253 -27.87 -5.65 -4.69
CA PHE A 253 -28.69 -6.60 -5.46
C PHE A 253 -29.85 -7.20 -4.66
N VAL A 254 -29.59 -7.60 -3.41
CA VAL A 254 -30.64 -8.16 -2.53
C VAL A 254 -31.65 -7.09 -2.14
N ASP A 255 -31.21 -5.86 -1.88
CA ASP A 255 -32.08 -4.72 -1.54
C ASP A 255 -32.94 -4.31 -2.74
N ASP A 256 -32.37 -4.35 -3.95
CA ASP A 256 -33.06 -4.06 -5.20
C ASP A 256 -34.18 -5.08 -5.45
N LEU A 257 -33.88 -6.39 -5.28
CA LEU A 257 -34.86 -7.46 -5.37
C LEU A 257 -35.92 -7.40 -4.26
N ALA A 258 -35.54 -7.05 -3.03
CA ALA A 258 -36.49 -6.80 -1.94
C ALA A 258 -37.46 -5.66 -2.28
N GLY A 259 -36.91 -4.56 -2.82
CA GLY A 259 -37.71 -3.43 -3.30
C GLY A 259 -38.68 -3.83 -4.42
N MET A 260 -38.25 -4.70 -5.35
CA MET A 260 -39.14 -5.23 -6.40
C MET A 260 -40.22 -6.18 -5.87
N ALA A 261 -39.97 -6.89 -4.78
CA ALA A 261 -40.98 -7.75 -4.14
C ALA A 261 -42.05 -6.92 -3.41
N LEU A 262 -41.65 -5.80 -2.79
CA LEU A 262 -42.54 -4.91 -2.04
C LEU A 262 -43.33 -3.95 -2.93
N GLU A 263 -42.64 -3.30 -3.87
CA GLU A 263 -43.20 -2.32 -4.81
C GLU A 263 -42.84 -2.73 -6.26
N PRO A 264 -43.59 -3.67 -6.85
CA PRO A 264 -43.25 -4.24 -8.15
C PRO A 264 -43.46 -3.24 -9.28
N SER A 265 -42.37 -2.88 -9.95
CA SER A 265 -42.35 -2.10 -11.20
C SER A 265 -42.39 -3.02 -12.42
N PHE A 266 -43.31 -2.80 -13.34
CA PHE A 266 -43.55 -3.67 -14.52
C PHE A 266 -43.89 -5.13 -14.16
N PRO A 267 -44.91 -5.37 -13.31
CA PRO A 267 -45.34 -6.73 -13.03
C PRO A 267 -46.08 -7.35 -14.22
N ASP A 268 -45.76 -8.60 -14.52
CA ASP A 268 -46.36 -9.43 -15.55
C ASP A 268 -47.10 -10.66 -14.95
N VAL A 269 -47.13 -10.79 -13.62
CA VAL A 269 -47.96 -11.75 -12.86
C VAL A 269 -48.83 -11.06 -11.83
N GLU A 270 -50.09 -11.46 -11.75
CA GLU A 270 -51.00 -11.13 -10.65
C GLU A 270 -51.43 -12.39 -9.90
N LEU A 271 -51.13 -12.47 -8.61
CA LEU A 271 -51.58 -13.51 -7.69
C LEU A 271 -52.82 -12.99 -6.94
N CYS A 272 -54.01 -13.48 -7.28
CA CYS A 272 -55.26 -13.12 -6.64
C CYS A 272 -55.54 -14.05 -5.46
N CYS A 273 -55.82 -13.47 -4.29
CA CYS A 273 -56.08 -14.19 -3.05
C CYS A 273 -57.38 -13.68 -2.38
N GLY A 274 -57.77 -14.29 -1.25
CA GLY A 274 -59.08 -14.03 -0.63
C GLY A 274 -59.33 -12.57 -0.23
N ASP A 275 -58.26 -11.82 0.06
CA ASP A 275 -58.25 -10.46 0.58
C ASP A 275 -57.54 -9.42 -0.31
N GLY A 276 -57.01 -9.80 -1.48
CA GLY A 276 -56.28 -8.86 -2.33
C GLY A 276 -55.55 -9.44 -3.55
N ILE A 277 -54.62 -8.65 -4.08
CA ILE A 277 -53.77 -9.02 -5.23
C ILE A 277 -52.31 -8.74 -4.85
N VAL A 278 -51.42 -9.69 -5.12
CA VAL A 278 -49.97 -9.50 -5.05
C VAL A 278 -49.37 -9.60 -6.45
N ARG A 279 -48.53 -8.64 -6.81
CA ARG A 279 -47.93 -8.57 -8.15
C ARG A 279 -46.49 -9.06 -8.13
N ALA A 280 -46.06 -9.69 -9.21
CA ALA A 280 -44.72 -10.28 -9.34
C ALA A 280 -44.25 -10.32 -10.80
N HIS A 281 -43.02 -10.79 -10.98
CA HIS A 281 -42.30 -10.93 -12.24
C HIS A 281 -42.14 -12.41 -12.62
N ARG A 282 -42.56 -12.81 -13.83
CA ARG A 282 -42.55 -14.20 -14.32
C ARG A 282 -41.16 -14.80 -14.29
N VAL A 283 -40.16 -14.06 -14.79
CA VAL A 283 -38.76 -14.52 -14.87
C VAL A 283 -38.19 -14.87 -13.49
N LEU A 284 -38.49 -14.06 -12.46
CA LEU A 284 -38.01 -14.29 -11.09
C LEU A 284 -38.71 -15.47 -10.42
N LEU A 285 -40.02 -15.61 -10.63
CA LEU A 285 -40.78 -16.78 -10.13
C LEU A 285 -40.31 -18.07 -10.79
N ALA A 286 -40.15 -18.06 -12.12
CA ALA A 286 -39.64 -19.20 -12.89
C ALA A 286 -38.20 -19.57 -12.52
N ALA A 287 -37.34 -18.59 -12.24
CA ALA A 287 -35.98 -18.84 -11.76
C ALA A 287 -35.95 -19.44 -10.35
N ALA A 288 -36.92 -19.11 -9.49
CA ALA A 288 -36.97 -19.57 -8.11
C ALA A 288 -37.70 -20.91 -7.92
N CYS A 289 -38.56 -21.32 -8.86
CA CYS A 289 -39.42 -22.50 -8.72
C CYS A 289 -39.73 -23.15 -10.07
N ASP A 290 -39.49 -24.47 -10.17
CA ASP A 290 -39.80 -25.28 -11.36
C ASP A 290 -41.28 -25.26 -11.72
N LYS A 291 -42.17 -25.36 -10.74
CA LYS A 291 -43.62 -25.33 -11.01
C LYS A 291 -44.07 -23.99 -11.56
N PHE A 292 -43.53 -22.88 -11.05
CA PHE A 292 -43.80 -21.58 -11.64
C PHE A 292 -43.24 -21.47 -13.06
N HIS A 293 -42.07 -22.04 -13.35
CA HIS A 293 -41.56 -22.12 -14.72
C HIS A 293 -42.53 -22.88 -15.63
N ASP A 294 -43.04 -24.03 -15.20
CA ASP A 294 -43.97 -24.87 -15.97
C ASP A 294 -45.31 -24.16 -16.23
N ILE A 295 -45.87 -23.50 -15.20
CA ILE A 295 -47.15 -22.78 -15.30
C ILE A 295 -47.01 -21.50 -16.17
N LEU A 296 -45.86 -20.82 -16.09
CA LEU A 296 -45.65 -19.51 -16.71
C LEU A 296 -44.95 -19.59 -18.07
N SER A 297 -44.46 -20.75 -18.50
CA SER A 297 -43.85 -20.93 -19.82
C SER A 297 -44.91 -20.92 -20.93
N PRO A 298 -44.70 -20.20 -22.05
CA PRO A 298 -45.65 -20.15 -23.16
C PRO A 298 -45.61 -21.39 -24.08
N SER A 299 -44.77 -22.40 -23.79
CA SER A 299 -44.62 -23.60 -24.62
C SER A 299 -45.76 -24.63 -24.51
N GLN A 300 -46.88 -24.32 -23.86
CA GLN A 300 -48.11 -25.14 -23.95
C GLN A 300 -49.14 -24.44 -24.85
N PRO A 301 -49.46 -24.99 -26.04
CA PRO A 301 -50.38 -24.36 -27.00
C PRO A 301 -51.86 -24.37 -26.62
N ASP A 302 -52.29 -25.17 -25.63
CA ASP A 302 -53.71 -25.37 -25.35
C ASP A 302 -54.10 -24.85 -23.95
N CYS A 303 -54.98 -23.85 -23.91
CA CYS A 303 -55.61 -23.38 -22.67
C CYS A 303 -56.32 -24.50 -21.89
N ASP A 304 -56.80 -25.54 -22.58
CA ASP A 304 -57.45 -26.71 -21.98
C ASP A 304 -56.45 -27.66 -21.28
N SER A 305 -55.19 -27.72 -21.73
CA SER A 305 -54.09 -28.44 -21.06
C SER A 305 -53.74 -27.78 -19.71
N ILE A 306 -53.73 -26.45 -19.66
CA ILE A 306 -53.41 -25.68 -18.46
C ILE A 306 -54.48 -25.92 -17.38
N LEU A 307 -55.77 -25.91 -17.72
CA LEU A 307 -56.85 -26.23 -16.78
C LEU A 307 -56.76 -27.66 -16.23
N SER A 308 -56.31 -28.62 -17.05
CA SER A 308 -56.03 -29.99 -16.57
C SER A 308 -54.81 -30.07 -15.64
N SER A 309 -53.83 -29.17 -15.81
CA SER A 309 -52.66 -29.03 -14.93
C SER A 309 -52.96 -28.24 -13.66
N VAL A 310 -53.92 -27.31 -13.67
CA VAL A 310 -54.40 -26.60 -12.46
C VAL A 310 -55.05 -27.58 -11.48
N HIS A 311 -55.73 -28.63 -11.96
CA HIS A 311 -56.21 -29.71 -11.09
C HIS A 311 -55.09 -30.56 -10.43
N VAL A 312 -53.82 -30.39 -10.82
CA VAL A 312 -52.65 -31.01 -10.18
C VAL A 312 -52.18 -30.19 -8.96
N PHE A 313 -52.46 -28.88 -8.93
CA PHE A 313 -52.03 -27.99 -7.85
C PHE A 313 -53.20 -27.62 -6.93
N ARG A 314 -53.24 -28.20 -5.73
CA ARG A 314 -54.37 -28.02 -4.81
C ARG A 314 -54.62 -26.55 -4.43
N SER A 315 -53.58 -25.74 -4.35
CA SER A 315 -53.67 -24.33 -3.93
C SER A 315 -54.22 -23.34 -4.98
N PHE A 316 -54.35 -23.72 -6.27
CA PHE A 316 -54.77 -22.81 -7.34
C PHE A 316 -56.18 -23.15 -7.87
N GLU A 317 -57.05 -22.14 -7.94
CA GLU A 317 -58.41 -22.28 -8.48
C GLU A 317 -58.46 -22.04 -9.99
N LYS A 318 -57.68 -21.06 -10.49
CA LYS A 318 -57.76 -20.62 -11.89
C LYS A 318 -56.44 -20.01 -12.38
N VAL A 319 -56.12 -20.24 -13.65
CA VAL A 319 -55.03 -19.56 -14.36
C VAL A 319 -55.61 -18.87 -15.58
N GLU A 320 -55.43 -17.56 -15.66
CA GLU A 320 -55.90 -16.73 -16.76
C GLU A 320 -54.71 -16.06 -17.44
N VAL A 321 -54.79 -15.98 -18.76
CA VAL A 321 -53.81 -15.30 -19.59
C VAL A 321 -54.50 -14.07 -20.15
N ILE A 322 -53.93 -12.91 -19.87
CA ILE A 322 -54.45 -11.61 -20.28
C ILE A 322 -53.42 -11.02 -21.26
N GLU A 323 -53.86 -10.76 -22.48
CA GLU A 323 -53.06 -9.99 -23.43
C GLU A 323 -53.00 -8.53 -22.97
N SER A 324 -51.79 -7.99 -22.85
CA SER A 324 -51.53 -6.59 -22.51
C SER A 324 -50.68 -5.94 -23.61
N ASP A 325 -50.69 -4.61 -23.66
CA ASP A 325 -49.92 -3.82 -24.63
C ASP A 325 -48.39 -4.08 -24.56
N PHE A 326 -47.91 -4.62 -23.44
CA PHE A 326 -46.49 -4.92 -23.18
C PHE A 326 -46.17 -6.41 -23.14
N GLY A 327 -47.10 -7.26 -23.60
CA GLY A 327 -46.94 -8.71 -23.65
C GLY A 327 -47.99 -9.45 -22.82
N ARG A 328 -47.67 -10.70 -22.48
CA ARG A 328 -48.61 -11.63 -21.83
C ARG A 328 -48.58 -11.45 -20.31
N GLN A 329 -49.67 -10.94 -19.73
CA GLN A 329 -49.86 -10.89 -18.29
C GLN A 329 -50.57 -12.17 -17.82
N THR A 330 -50.07 -12.82 -16.77
CA THR A 330 -50.69 -14.04 -16.23
C THR A 330 -51.34 -13.75 -14.88
N ARG A 331 -52.61 -14.09 -14.72
CA ARG A 331 -53.33 -13.99 -13.46
C ARG A 331 -53.57 -15.39 -12.88
N LEU A 332 -53.05 -15.64 -11.69
CA LEU A 332 -53.22 -16.87 -10.93
C LEU A 332 -54.17 -16.61 -9.77
N THR A 333 -55.30 -17.30 -9.72
CA THR A 333 -56.27 -17.20 -8.62
C THR A 333 -56.04 -18.36 -7.66
N LEU A 334 -55.74 -18.04 -6.41
CA LEU A 334 -55.53 -19.01 -5.34
C LEU A 334 -56.83 -19.29 -4.58
N GLN A 335 -56.85 -20.40 -3.85
CA GLN A 335 -57.94 -20.71 -2.93
C GLN A 335 -58.16 -19.59 -1.90
N ARG A 336 -59.41 -19.42 -1.46
CA ARG A 336 -59.82 -18.34 -0.54
C ARG A 336 -59.10 -18.33 0.82
N ASP A 337 -58.47 -19.44 1.20
CA ASP A 337 -57.77 -19.58 2.48
C ASP A 337 -56.40 -18.86 2.49
N PHE A 338 -55.88 -18.47 1.31
CA PHE A 338 -54.65 -17.71 1.19
C PHE A 338 -54.91 -16.21 1.24
N HIS A 339 -54.05 -15.51 2.00
CA HIS A 339 -54.12 -14.07 2.21
C HIS A 339 -52.90 -13.36 1.61
N GLN A 340 -53.02 -12.04 1.39
CA GLN A 340 -52.00 -11.20 0.75
C GLN A 340 -50.65 -11.29 1.47
N ARG A 341 -50.67 -11.31 2.81
CA ARG A 341 -49.47 -11.40 3.65
C ARG A 341 -48.67 -12.67 3.40
N THR A 342 -49.33 -13.82 3.27
CA THR A 342 -48.68 -15.11 2.96
C THR A 342 -47.98 -15.06 1.61
N LEU A 343 -48.63 -14.49 0.61
CA LEU A 343 -48.08 -14.35 -0.74
C LEU A 343 -46.92 -13.36 -0.81
N GLN A 344 -46.99 -12.25 -0.07
CA GLN A 344 -45.88 -11.31 0.06
C GLN A 344 -44.66 -11.99 0.72
N THR A 345 -44.85 -12.78 1.79
CA THR A 345 -43.76 -13.56 2.39
C THR A 345 -43.17 -14.57 1.41
N LEU A 346 -44.01 -15.27 0.63
CA LEU A 346 -43.54 -16.19 -0.41
C LEU A 346 -42.70 -15.47 -1.46
N ILE A 347 -43.19 -14.35 -2.02
CA ILE A 347 -42.49 -13.60 -3.06
C ILE A 347 -41.19 -13.03 -2.53
N GLN A 348 -41.20 -12.46 -1.31
CA GLN A 348 -39.99 -11.97 -0.65
C GLN A 348 -38.94 -13.07 -0.54
N PHE A 349 -39.34 -14.28 -0.12
CA PHE A 349 -38.44 -15.42 -0.06
C PHE A 349 -37.92 -15.81 -1.44
N LEU A 350 -38.78 -15.93 -2.45
CA LEU A 350 -38.34 -16.29 -3.81
C LEU A 350 -37.36 -15.26 -4.39
N TYR A 351 -37.52 -13.98 -4.05
CA TYR A 351 -36.73 -12.86 -4.59
C TYR A 351 -35.43 -12.64 -3.84
N THR A 352 -35.37 -12.93 -2.54
CA THR A 352 -34.21 -12.54 -1.70
C THR A 352 -33.64 -13.67 -0.88
N GLY A 353 -34.36 -14.79 -0.74
CA GLY A 353 -34.08 -15.82 0.24
C GLY A 353 -34.43 -15.42 1.68
N ALA A 354 -34.83 -14.17 1.93
CA ALA A 354 -35.25 -13.71 3.25
C ALA A 354 -36.64 -14.26 3.59
N LEU A 355 -36.75 -14.82 4.79
CA LEU A 355 -37.97 -15.46 5.25
C LEU A 355 -38.39 -14.86 6.60
N ASP A 356 -39.50 -14.12 6.61
CA ASP A 356 -40.11 -13.59 7.83
C ASP A 356 -41.42 -14.35 8.12
N LEU A 357 -41.37 -15.22 9.14
CA LEU A 357 -42.48 -16.10 9.49
C LEU A 357 -43.26 -15.53 10.67
N THR A 358 -44.55 -15.33 10.47
CA THR A 358 -45.50 -14.97 11.52
C THR A 358 -46.45 -16.13 11.79
N PRO A 359 -47.01 -16.29 13.00
CA PRO A 359 -47.90 -17.41 13.31
C PRO A 359 -49.07 -17.57 12.33
N GLU A 360 -49.54 -16.45 11.76
CA GLU A 360 -50.61 -16.39 10.76
C GLU A 360 -50.16 -16.91 9.38
N THR A 361 -48.90 -16.73 9.01
CA THR A 361 -48.37 -17.08 7.68
C THR A 361 -47.76 -18.47 7.61
N VAL A 362 -47.33 -19.06 8.74
CA VAL A 362 -46.57 -20.32 8.73
C VAL A 362 -47.34 -21.49 8.12
N GLN A 363 -48.58 -21.76 8.57
CA GLN A 363 -49.35 -22.91 8.05
C GLN A 363 -49.74 -22.73 6.57
N PRO A 364 -50.30 -21.57 6.14
CA PRO A 364 -50.58 -21.36 4.72
C PRO A 364 -49.33 -21.42 3.84
N LEU A 365 -48.19 -20.90 4.33
CA LEU A 365 -46.93 -20.93 3.57
C LEU A 365 -46.35 -22.35 3.47
N GLN A 366 -46.55 -23.21 4.48
CA GLN A 366 -46.17 -24.62 4.43
C GLN A 366 -46.94 -25.39 3.36
N VAL A 367 -48.24 -25.13 3.22
CA VAL A 367 -49.07 -25.73 2.17
C VAL A 367 -48.57 -25.28 0.79
N LEU A 368 -48.35 -23.97 0.61
CA LEU A 368 -47.82 -23.44 -0.66
C LEU A 368 -46.42 -23.99 -0.97
N SER A 369 -45.54 -24.14 0.02
CA SER A 369 -44.19 -24.65 -0.21
C SER A 369 -44.18 -26.13 -0.64
N GLN A 370 -45.15 -26.92 -0.16
CA GLN A 370 -45.33 -28.32 -0.56
C GLN A 370 -45.96 -28.42 -1.94
N ASP A 371 -47.04 -27.67 -2.21
CA ASP A 371 -47.74 -27.69 -3.50
C ASP A 371 -46.86 -27.17 -4.65
N LEU A 372 -46.04 -26.15 -4.41
CA LEU A 372 -45.07 -25.61 -5.37
C LEU A 372 -43.74 -26.37 -5.38
N GLU A 373 -43.60 -27.42 -4.56
CA GLU A 373 -42.39 -28.23 -4.42
C GLU A 373 -41.10 -27.41 -4.13
N ILE A 374 -41.22 -26.32 -3.35
CA ILE A 374 -40.09 -25.45 -3.00
C ILE A 374 -39.30 -26.08 -1.85
N LYS A 375 -38.41 -27.02 -2.20
CA LYS A 375 -37.62 -27.84 -1.25
C LYS A 375 -36.95 -27.04 -0.12
N TYR A 376 -36.39 -25.87 -0.42
CA TYR A 376 -35.69 -25.03 0.55
C TYR A 376 -36.63 -24.36 1.55
N LEU A 377 -37.76 -23.83 1.06
CA LEU A 377 -38.77 -23.19 1.89
C LEU A 377 -39.42 -24.21 2.84
N THR A 378 -39.78 -25.39 2.33
CA THR A 378 -40.35 -26.48 3.13
C THR A 378 -39.39 -26.89 4.26
N LYS A 379 -38.08 -27.00 3.98
CA LYS A 379 -37.07 -27.28 4.99
C LYS A 379 -36.97 -26.17 6.05
N LEU A 380 -36.90 -24.90 5.64
CA LEU A 380 -36.80 -23.77 6.57
C LEU A 380 -38.04 -23.66 7.48
N ILE A 381 -39.23 -23.87 6.92
CA ILE A 381 -40.48 -23.88 7.69
C ILE A 381 -40.52 -25.07 8.66
N ALA A 382 -40.10 -26.27 8.23
CA ALA A 382 -40.03 -27.45 9.09
C ALA A 382 -39.06 -27.24 10.26
N VAL A 383 -37.87 -26.68 10.02
CA VAL A 383 -36.90 -26.34 11.07
C VAL A 383 -37.50 -25.36 12.08
N ARG A 384 -38.30 -24.40 11.61
CA ARG A 384 -38.93 -23.39 12.47
C ARG A 384 -40.12 -23.94 13.29
N LEU A 385 -40.87 -24.87 12.71
CA LEU A 385 -42.04 -25.52 13.33
C LEU A 385 -41.65 -26.63 14.31
N ASN A 386 -40.67 -27.46 13.96
CA ASN A 386 -40.39 -28.68 14.71
C ASN A 386 -39.44 -28.48 15.89
N GLY A 387 -38.66 -27.39 15.94
CA GLY A 387 -37.76 -27.09 17.06
C GLY A 387 -36.61 -28.09 17.30
N GLU A 388 -36.71 -29.31 16.82
CA GLU A 388 -35.89 -30.49 17.10
C GLU A 388 -36.01 -31.48 15.92
N GLU A 389 -34.92 -32.21 15.67
CA GLU A 389 -34.79 -33.36 14.76
C GLU A 389 -34.75 -33.08 13.23
N GLU A 390 -33.53 -32.97 12.68
CA GLU A 390 -32.91 -34.08 11.93
C GLU A 390 -31.58 -33.62 11.31
N ALA A 391 -30.48 -33.95 11.99
CA ALA A 391 -29.22 -34.22 11.32
C ALA A 391 -29.17 -35.72 11.06
N LYS A 392 -29.69 -36.18 9.92
CA LYS A 392 -29.32 -37.47 9.33
C LYS A 392 -29.56 -37.41 7.81
N ASP A 393 -28.62 -38.01 7.11
CA ASP A 393 -28.62 -38.34 5.69
C ASP A 393 -28.23 -37.25 4.69
N VAL A 394 -26.91 -37.07 4.52
CA VAL A 394 -26.22 -37.43 3.25
C VAL A 394 -24.84 -38.00 3.61
N LYS A 395 -24.64 -39.30 3.37
CA LYS A 395 -23.32 -39.90 3.22
C LYS A 395 -22.90 -39.71 1.76
N ASP A 396 -21.86 -38.92 1.49
CA ASP A 396 -20.79 -39.35 0.58
C ASP A 396 -19.56 -38.42 0.56
N ALA A 397 -18.42 -39.06 0.27
CA ALA A 397 -17.11 -38.52 -0.14
C ALA A 397 -16.20 -37.79 0.89
N THR A 398 -15.38 -38.62 1.56
CA THR A 398 -13.94 -38.46 1.88
C THR A 398 -13.22 -37.14 1.56
N VAL A 399 -12.70 -36.48 2.61
CA VAL A 399 -11.44 -35.70 2.61
C VAL A 399 -10.81 -35.80 4.02
N PRO A 400 -9.49 -36.06 4.18
CA PRO A 400 -8.84 -36.08 5.48
C PRO A 400 -8.39 -34.66 5.89
N LYS A 401 -8.66 -34.27 7.15
CA LYS A 401 -8.00 -33.11 7.77
C LYS A 401 -7.54 -33.45 9.18
N GLU A 402 -6.23 -33.49 9.34
CA GLU A 402 -5.55 -33.19 10.60
C GLU A 402 -5.83 -31.73 10.99
N GLU A 403 -6.12 -31.46 12.26
CA GLU A 403 -5.46 -30.47 13.13
C GLU A 403 -6.33 -30.04 14.33
N VAL A 404 -5.76 -30.30 15.52
CA VAL A 404 -5.65 -29.42 16.71
C VAL A 404 -6.94 -28.78 17.28
N GLU A 405 -7.36 -29.29 18.45
CA GLU A 405 -8.36 -28.68 19.34
C GLU A 405 -7.82 -27.43 20.07
N PRO A 406 -8.61 -26.33 20.15
CA PRO A 406 -8.49 -25.31 21.18
C PRO A 406 -9.59 -25.45 22.27
N PRO A 407 -9.41 -24.83 23.45
CA PRO A 407 -10.05 -25.27 24.69
C PRO A 407 -11.51 -24.81 24.84
N GLU A 408 -12.26 -25.63 25.56
CA GLU A 408 -13.68 -25.51 25.90
C GLU A 408 -14.03 -24.15 26.56
N ARG A 409 -15.14 -23.55 26.09
CA ARG A 409 -15.86 -22.42 26.70
C ARG A 409 -17.34 -22.80 26.84
N PRO A 410 -18.07 -22.21 27.81
CA PRO A 410 -19.26 -22.81 28.41
C PRO A 410 -20.39 -23.04 27.40
N GLU A 411 -20.97 -24.23 27.52
CA GLU A 411 -22.09 -24.74 26.75
C GLU A 411 -23.36 -23.98 27.17
N ASP A 412 -23.92 -23.17 26.27
CA ASP A 412 -25.37 -22.84 26.19
C ASP A 412 -25.68 -21.83 25.06
N GLU A 413 -24.69 -21.10 24.53
CA GLU A 413 -24.87 -20.20 23.35
C GLU A 413 -24.59 -20.88 21.99
N ASN A 414 -24.07 -22.10 21.98
CA ASN A 414 -23.54 -22.76 20.78
C ASN A 414 -24.64 -23.40 19.89
N GLY A 415 -25.80 -23.73 20.47
CA GLY A 415 -26.90 -24.40 19.76
C GLY A 415 -27.70 -23.47 18.84
N ASN A 416 -27.95 -22.24 19.29
CA ASN A 416 -28.70 -21.26 18.50
C ASN A 416 -27.87 -20.73 17.33
N ASN A 417 -26.58 -20.46 17.56
CA ASN A 417 -25.63 -20.08 16.50
C ASN A 417 -25.49 -21.17 15.43
N LYS A 418 -25.42 -22.47 15.81
CA LYS A 418 -25.37 -23.58 14.84
C LYS A 418 -26.66 -23.73 14.02
N LYS A 419 -27.83 -23.49 14.62
CA LYS A 419 -29.13 -23.51 13.91
C LYS A 419 -29.24 -22.35 12.92
N GLU A 420 -28.84 -21.15 13.35
CA GLU A 420 -28.79 -19.96 12.49
C GLU A 420 -27.78 -20.13 11.35
N GLU A 421 -26.61 -20.72 11.60
CA GLU A 421 -25.64 -21.10 10.57
C GLU A 421 -26.20 -22.13 9.57
N GLY A 422 -26.95 -23.12 10.05
CA GLY A 422 -27.63 -24.12 9.22
C GLY A 422 -28.66 -23.48 8.28
N ASN A 423 -29.52 -22.61 8.82
CA ASN A 423 -30.51 -21.88 8.03
C ASN A 423 -29.85 -20.96 7.00
N ALA A 424 -28.79 -20.25 7.39
CA ALA A 424 -28.03 -19.41 6.48
C ALA A 424 -27.43 -20.21 5.31
N ARG A 425 -26.94 -21.44 5.56
CA ARG A 425 -26.45 -22.33 4.49
C ARG A 425 -27.56 -22.76 3.52
N ILE A 426 -28.75 -23.10 4.03
CA ILE A 426 -29.90 -23.48 3.20
C ILE A 426 -30.33 -22.30 2.31
N VAL A 427 -30.44 -21.10 2.88
CA VAL A 427 -30.76 -19.87 2.13
C VAL A 427 -29.69 -19.57 1.07
N GLN A 428 -28.41 -19.68 1.43
CA GLN A 428 -27.31 -19.45 0.49
C GLN A 428 -27.36 -20.43 -0.71
N GLN A 429 -27.67 -21.70 -0.46
CA GLN A 429 -27.85 -22.70 -1.53
C GLN A 429 -29.03 -22.35 -2.44
N PHE A 430 -30.17 -21.98 -1.86
CA PHE A 430 -31.34 -21.55 -2.62
C PHE A 430 -31.02 -20.36 -3.53
N VAL A 431 -30.44 -19.29 -2.97
CA VAL A 431 -30.07 -18.08 -3.72
C VAL A 431 -29.10 -18.42 -4.85
N THR A 432 -28.11 -19.28 -4.58
CA THR A 432 -27.13 -19.71 -5.58
C THR A 432 -27.79 -20.51 -6.72
N GLU A 433 -28.72 -21.42 -6.44
CA GLU A 433 -29.44 -22.18 -7.48
C GLU A 433 -30.37 -21.27 -8.28
N ARG A 434 -31.12 -20.38 -7.61
CA ARG A 434 -31.99 -19.41 -8.24
C ARG A 434 -31.21 -18.48 -9.18
N ASP A 435 -30.10 -17.90 -8.73
CA ASP A 435 -29.33 -16.94 -9.54
C ASP A 435 -28.71 -17.61 -10.78
N LYS A 436 -28.26 -18.86 -10.65
CA LYS A 436 -27.81 -19.66 -11.80
C LYS A 436 -28.93 -19.90 -12.80
N ARG A 437 -30.14 -20.21 -12.32
CA ARG A 437 -31.29 -20.40 -13.20
C ARG A 437 -31.76 -19.09 -13.81
N LEU A 438 -31.77 -18.00 -13.05
CA LEU A 438 -32.06 -16.66 -13.54
C LEU A 438 -31.10 -16.30 -14.68
N ALA A 439 -29.79 -16.51 -14.50
CA ALA A 439 -28.80 -16.33 -15.55
C ALA A 439 -29.15 -17.11 -16.83
N SER A 440 -29.48 -18.40 -16.67
CA SER A 440 -29.83 -19.26 -17.81
C SER A 440 -31.08 -18.79 -18.54
N LEU A 441 -32.13 -18.40 -17.82
CA LEU A 441 -33.40 -17.98 -18.43
C LEU A 441 -33.31 -16.56 -18.99
N ALA A 442 -32.55 -15.69 -18.35
CA ALA A 442 -32.49 -14.27 -18.66
C ALA A 442 -31.55 -13.93 -19.82
N LEU A 443 -30.53 -14.77 -20.04
CA LEU A 443 -29.53 -14.60 -21.11
C LEU A 443 -29.82 -15.48 -22.34
N ASP A 444 -30.85 -16.32 -22.29
CA ASP A 444 -31.33 -17.08 -23.46
C ASP A 444 -31.88 -16.09 -24.52
N PRO A 445 -31.31 -16.05 -25.74
CA PRO A 445 -31.80 -15.19 -26.83
C PRO A 445 -33.24 -15.49 -27.24
N THR A 446 -33.77 -16.66 -26.90
CA THR A 446 -35.13 -17.10 -27.19
C THR A 446 -36.05 -17.05 -25.97
N THR A 447 -35.63 -16.36 -24.91
CA THR A 447 -36.34 -16.34 -23.64
C THR A 447 -37.80 -15.88 -23.80
N PRO A 448 -38.77 -16.71 -23.37
CA PRO A 448 -40.18 -16.39 -23.49
C PRO A 448 -40.69 -15.37 -22.46
N TYR A 449 -39.83 -14.98 -21.53
CA TYR A 449 -40.18 -14.13 -20.40
C TYR A 449 -39.88 -12.64 -20.68
N SER A 450 -39.30 -12.31 -21.84
CA SER A 450 -38.91 -10.93 -22.16
C SER A 450 -40.12 -10.03 -22.38
N ASP A 451 -40.06 -8.83 -21.82
CA ASP A 451 -41.08 -7.76 -21.94
C ASP A 451 -40.54 -6.51 -22.67
N VAL A 452 -39.27 -6.55 -23.07
CA VAL A 452 -38.61 -5.56 -23.90
C VAL A 452 -37.50 -6.21 -24.72
N VAL A 453 -37.30 -5.72 -25.94
CA VAL A 453 -36.21 -6.09 -26.83
C VAL A 453 -35.37 -4.85 -27.11
N PHE A 454 -34.07 -4.92 -26.88
CA PHE A 454 -33.16 -3.85 -27.23
C PHE A 454 -32.62 -4.07 -28.64
N GLU A 455 -32.89 -3.12 -29.53
CA GLU A 455 -32.26 -3.03 -30.85
C GLU A 455 -30.89 -2.38 -30.71
N VAL A 456 -29.85 -3.13 -31.05
CA VAL A 456 -28.45 -2.74 -30.95
C VAL A 456 -27.80 -2.74 -32.33
N SER A 457 -26.54 -2.33 -32.46
CA SER A 457 -25.91 -2.10 -33.76
C SER A 457 -25.86 -3.33 -34.67
N ASP A 458 -25.76 -4.52 -34.09
CA ASP A 458 -25.51 -5.80 -34.76
C ASP A 458 -26.58 -6.86 -34.45
N GLY A 459 -27.68 -6.50 -33.78
CA GLY A 459 -28.73 -7.47 -33.47
C GLY A 459 -29.83 -6.99 -32.53
N GLN A 460 -30.53 -7.97 -31.94
CA GLN A 460 -31.57 -7.76 -30.95
C GLN A 460 -31.25 -8.54 -29.67
N VAL A 461 -31.47 -7.91 -28.52
CA VAL A 461 -31.20 -8.50 -27.21
C VAL A 461 -32.47 -8.43 -26.35
N PRO A 462 -33.16 -9.56 -26.09
CA PRO A 462 -34.30 -9.58 -25.19
C PRO A 462 -33.89 -9.29 -23.75
N SER A 463 -34.76 -8.62 -22.99
CA SER A 463 -34.49 -8.21 -21.61
C SER A 463 -35.78 -8.06 -20.79
N PHE A 464 -35.64 -7.61 -19.53
CA PHE A 464 -36.70 -7.52 -18.52
C PHE A 464 -36.73 -6.12 -17.91
N ARG A 465 -37.79 -5.34 -18.17
CA ARG A 465 -37.94 -3.95 -17.71
C ARG A 465 -37.77 -3.83 -16.20
N GLY A 466 -38.42 -4.69 -15.42
CA GLY A 466 -38.35 -4.66 -13.95
C GLY A 466 -36.91 -4.74 -13.41
N LEU A 467 -36.11 -5.70 -13.90
CA LEU A 467 -34.73 -5.90 -13.43
C LEU A 467 -33.80 -4.78 -13.86
N VAL A 468 -33.86 -4.39 -15.13
CA VAL A 468 -32.90 -3.40 -15.66
C VAL A 468 -33.17 -1.99 -15.16
N THR A 469 -34.44 -1.60 -14.97
CA THR A 469 -34.80 -0.27 -14.45
C THR A 469 -34.49 -0.12 -12.97
N LYS A 470 -34.48 -1.22 -12.21
CA LYS A 470 -34.12 -1.17 -10.80
C LYS A 470 -32.62 -0.95 -10.59
N ARG A 471 -31.80 -1.52 -11.49
CA ARG A 471 -30.34 -1.62 -11.31
C ARG A 471 -29.51 -0.74 -12.24
N SER A 472 -30.14 -0.07 -13.22
CA SER A 472 -29.52 0.95 -14.05
C SER A 472 -30.36 2.22 -14.04
N ALA A 473 -29.80 3.32 -13.55
CA ALA A 473 -30.47 4.63 -13.55
C ALA A 473 -30.75 5.12 -14.98
N PHE A 474 -29.87 4.81 -15.93
CA PHE A 474 -30.06 5.11 -17.34
C PHE A 474 -31.28 4.37 -17.89
N MET A 475 -31.36 3.05 -17.70
CA MET A 475 -32.50 2.26 -18.20
C MET A 475 -33.80 2.62 -17.47
N SER A 476 -33.72 2.97 -16.19
CA SER A 476 -34.85 3.52 -15.43
C SER A 476 -35.39 4.80 -16.07
N ALA A 477 -34.51 5.76 -16.38
CA ALA A 477 -34.91 7.02 -17.00
C ALA A 477 -35.50 6.82 -18.41
N MET A 478 -34.99 5.84 -19.16
CA MET A 478 -35.46 5.52 -20.51
C MET A 478 -36.82 4.80 -20.51
N LEU A 479 -37.00 3.80 -19.65
CA LEU A 479 -38.17 2.92 -19.67
C LEU A 479 -39.30 3.39 -18.76
N CYS A 480 -39.01 4.25 -17.77
CA CYS A 480 -40.01 4.84 -16.89
C CYS A 480 -40.36 6.28 -17.30
N GLY A 481 -41.51 6.77 -16.84
CA GLY A 481 -41.92 8.16 -17.02
C GLY A 481 -42.76 8.38 -18.29
N THR A 482 -42.44 9.44 -19.03
CA THR A 482 -43.25 9.92 -20.18
C THR A 482 -42.52 9.81 -21.52
N PHE A 483 -41.41 9.08 -21.55
CA PHE A 483 -40.63 8.83 -22.76
C PHE A 483 -41.36 7.89 -23.73
N GLN A 484 -41.04 7.97 -25.02
CA GLN A 484 -41.70 7.13 -26.03
C GLN A 484 -41.32 5.65 -25.89
N GLU A 485 -40.11 5.41 -25.39
CA GLU A 485 -39.53 4.12 -25.09
C GLU A 485 -40.34 3.36 -24.02
N THR A 486 -40.97 4.09 -23.09
CA THR A 486 -41.87 3.51 -22.09
C THR A 486 -42.98 2.68 -22.73
N THR A 487 -43.51 3.07 -23.89
CA THR A 487 -44.62 2.36 -24.55
C THR A 487 -44.19 1.36 -25.62
N LYS A 488 -42.89 1.20 -25.90
CA LYS A 488 -42.40 0.35 -26.99
C LYS A 488 -41.91 -1.00 -26.50
N LEU A 489 -42.28 -2.07 -27.21
CA LEU A 489 -41.71 -3.41 -27.03
C LEU A 489 -40.26 -3.50 -27.53
N SER A 490 -39.93 -2.76 -28.59
CA SER A 490 -38.58 -2.67 -29.14
C SER A 490 -38.00 -1.27 -28.91
N VAL A 491 -36.83 -1.20 -28.27
CA VAL A 491 -36.16 0.06 -27.89
C VAL A 491 -34.74 0.06 -28.44
N THR A 492 -34.38 1.08 -29.23
CA THR A 492 -33.05 1.17 -29.83
C THR A 492 -32.04 1.76 -28.86
N ILE A 493 -30.90 1.09 -28.68
CA ILE A 493 -29.72 1.63 -27.97
C ILE A 493 -28.60 1.78 -29.01
N PRO A 494 -28.27 3.02 -29.44
CA PRO A 494 -27.25 3.23 -30.46
C PRO A 494 -25.86 2.92 -29.92
N ASP A 495 -24.92 2.59 -30.82
CA ASP A 495 -23.48 2.46 -30.55
C ASP A 495 -23.13 1.48 -29.42
N ILE A 496 -23.78 0.32 -29.40
CA ILE A 496 -23.43 -0.79 -28.51
C ILE A 496 -23.61 -2.11 -29.26
N GLU A 497 -22.66 -3.02 -29.13
CA GLU A 497 -22.77 -4.38 -29.69
C GLU A 497 -23.59 -5.28 -28.77
N ALA A 498 -24.25 -6.28 -29.35
CA ALA A 498 -25.12 -7.21 -28.65
C ALA A 498 -24.37 -8.00 -27.56
N ASP A 499 -23.11 -8.37 -27.81
CA ASP A 499 -22.27 -9.09 -26.85
C ASP A 499 -21.96 -8.22 -25.62
N ILE A 500 -21.58 -6.95 -25.81
CA ILE A 500 -21.31 -6.02 -24.71
C ILE A 500 -22.57 -5.74 -23.89
N LEU A 501 -23.72 -5.56 -24.54
CA LEU A 501 -24.99 -5.40 -23.84
C LEU A 501 -25.32 -6.66 -23.02
N ARG A 502 -25.10 -7.87 -23.55
CA ARG A 502 -25.31 -9.12 -22.81
C ARG A 502 -24.43 -9.23 -21.56
N LEU A 503 -23.18 -8.77 -21.62
CA LEU A 503 -22.29 -8.74 -20.44
C LEU A 503 -22.79 -7.72 -19.38
N CYS A 504 -23.32 -6.58 -19.81
CA CYS A 504 -23.98 -5.63 -18.91
C CYS A 504 -25.24 -6.23 -18.27
N LEU A 505 -26.07 -6.91 -19.06
CA LEU A 505 -27.27 -7.59 -18.58
C LEU A 505 -26.94 -8.74 -17.62
N TYR A 506 -25.88 -9.51 -17.89
CA TYR A 506 -25.37 -10.53 -16.97
C TYR A 506 -25.15 -9.95 -15.56
N TYR A 507 -24.46 -8.80 -15.48
CA TYR A 507 -24.28 -8.11 -14.21
C TYR A 507 -25.61 -7.65 -13.60
N LEU A 508 -26.51 -7.05 -14.40
CA LEU A 508 -27.83 -6.59 -13.92
C LEU A 508 -28.70 -7.74 -13.40
N TYR A 509 -28.49 -8.97 -13.86
CA TYR A 509 -29.27 -10.13 -13.42
C TYR A 509 -28.63 -10.92 -12.28
N ILE A 510 -27.30 -10.87 -12.12
CA ILE A 510 -26.56 -11.82 -11.24
C ILE A 510 -25.65 -11.10 -10.23
N ASP A 511 -25.39 -9.81 -10.42
CA ASP A 511 -24.47 -8.98 -9.61
C ASP A 511 -23.03 -9.50 -9.55
N GLN A 512 -22.62 -10.25 -10.58
CA GLN A 512 -21.27 -10.77 -10.71
C GLN A 512 -20.54 -10.07 -11.85
N CYS A 513 -19.21 -10.04 -11.74
CA CYS A 513 -18.37 -9.58 -12.84
C CYS A 513 -18.57 -10.52 -14.04
N PRO A 514 -18.96 -10.01 -15.22
CA PRO A 514 -19.07 -10.85 -16.39
C PRO A 514 -17.68 -11.38 -16.79
N ALA A 515 -17.66 -12.59 -17.37
CA ALA A 515 -16.43 -13.16 -17.91
C ALA A 515 -16.17 -12.56 -19.30
N THR A 516 -15.05 -11.84 -19.43
CA THR A 516 -14.63 -11.22 -20.69
C THR A 516 -13.56 -12.06 -21.38
N LYS A 517 -13.58 -12.12 -22.71
CA LYS A 517 -12.63 -12.82 -23.58
C LYS A 517 -11.22 -12.28 -23.42
N ASP A 518 -11.11 -10.96 -23.38
CA ASP A 518 -9.85 -10.23 -23.21
C ASP A 518 -10.08 -8.86 -22.55
N VAL A 519 -9.01 -8.07 -22.43
CA VAL A 519 -9.08 -6.76 -21.79
C VAL A 519 -9.73 -5.69 -22.67
N TYR A 520 -9.75 -5.86 -24.00
CA TYR A 520 -10.44 -4.92 -24.87
C TYR A 520 -11.96 -5.04 -24.66
N GLU A 521 -12.47 -6.27 -24.61
CA GLU A 521 -13.88 -6.51 -24.27
C GLU A 521 -14.21 -6.01 -22.86
N ALA A 522 -13.31 -6.20 -21.88
CA ALA A 522 -13.48 -5.63 -20.54
C ALA A 522 -13.53 -4.09 -20.56
N MET A 523 -12.71 -3.43 -21.37
CA MET A 523 -12.75 -1.98 -21.53
C MET A 523 -14.06 -1.52 -22.18
N GLU A 524 -14.58 -2.23 -23.18
CA GLU A 524 -15.87 -1.90 -23.79
C GLU A 524 -17.03 -2.04 -22.79
N VAL A 525 -17.00 -3.07 -21.95
CA VAL A 525 -17.96 -3.21 -20.83
C VAL A 525 -17.82 -2.05 -19.84
N LEU A 526 -16.60 -1.58 -19.56
CA LEU A 526 -16.36 -0.42 -18.69
C LEU A 526 -16.99 0.87 -19.26
N VAL A 527 -16.85 1.10 -20.58
CA VAL A 527 -17.50 2.23 -21.27
C VAL A 527 -19.02 2.12 -21.19
N ALA A 528 -19.57 0.94 -21.46
CA ALA A 528 -21.01 0.70 -21.37
C ALA A 528 -21.52 0.87 -19.94
N ALA A 529 -20.75 0.45 -18.93
CA ALA A 529 -21.10 0.59 -17.52
C ALA A 529 -21.17 2.05 -17.06
N ASP A 530 -20.24 2.91 -17.50
CA ASP A 530 -20.29 4.36 -17.26
C ASP A 530 -21.56 4.95 -17.88
N ARG A 531 -21.80 4.65 -19.18
CA ARG A 531 -22.99 5.11 -19.91
C ARG A 531 -24.30 4.69 -19.26
N PHE A 532 -24.39 3.46 -18.76
CA PHE A 532 -25.58 2.92 -18.10
C PHE A 532 -25.65 3.24 -16.60
N CYS A 533 -24.73 4.06 -16.07
CA CYS A 533 -24.66 4.48 -14.68
C CYS A 533 -24.59 3.30 -13.70
N MET A 534 -23.66 2.36 -13.93
CA MET A 534 -23.47 1.13 -13.15
C MET A 534 -22.13 1.14 -12.40
N PRO A 535 -21.97 1.95 -11.31
CA PRO A 535 -20.69 2.17 -10.66
C PRO A 535 -20.05 0.89 -10.10
N ARG A 536 -20.86 -0.03 -9.57
CA ARG A 536 -20.36 -1.31 -9.07
C ARG A 536 -19.85 -2.22 -10.19
N LEU A 537 -20.45 -2.21 -11.38
CA LEU A 537 -19.90 -2.94 -12.52
C LEU A 537 -18.55 -2.34 -12.94
N MET A 538 -18.43 -1.01 -12.93
CA MET A 538 -17.15 -0.36 -13.20
C MET A 538 -16.07 -0.82 -12.22
N ASP A 539 -16.36 -0.91 -10.92
CA ASP A 539 -15.41 -1.41 -9.91
C ASP A 539 -15.00 -2.87 -10.17
N LEU A 540 -15.97 -3.74 -10.46
CA LEU A 540 -15.73 -5.17 -10.73
C LEU A 540 -14.84 -5.36 -11.97
N ILE A 541 -15.09 -4.61 -13.04
CA ILE A 541 -14.33 -4.69 -14.27
C ILE A 541 -12.92 -4.12 -14.08
N GLN A 542 -12.76 -3.00 -13.38
CA GLN A 542 -11.44 -2.45 -13.07
C GLN A 542 -10.59 -3.43 -12.25
N ASP A 543 -11.18 -4.08 -11.24
CA ASP A 543 -10.52 -5.13 -10.47
C ASP A 543 -10.15 -6.34 -11.34
N HIS A 544 -11.04 -6.77 -12.23
CA HIS A 544 -10.80 -7.88 -13.16
C HIS A 544 -9.62 -7.58 -14.10
N ILE A 545 -9.57 -6.37 -14.69
CA ILE A 545 -8.49 -5.93 -15.56
C ILE A 545 -7.15 -5.93 -14.82
N ILE A 546 -7.10 -5.32 -13.63
CA ILE A 546 -5.87 -5.23 -12.82
C ILE A 546 -5.41 -6.63 -12.39
N SER A 547 -6.32 -7.48 -11.91
CA SER A 547 -6.01 -8.85 -11.50
C SER A 547 -5.43 -9.67 -12.65
N THR A 548 -6.03 -9.53 -13.84
CA THR A 548 -5.55 -10.20 -15.06
C THR A 548 -4.12 -9.78 -15.39
N TYR A 549 -3.79 -8.49 -15.32
CA TYR A 549 -2.42 -8.04 -15.58
C TYR A 549 -1.40 -8.41 -14.51
N LEU A 550 -1.78 -8.35 -13.24
CA LEU A 550 -0.91 -8.81 -12.16
C LEU A 550 -0.63 -10.32 -12.25
N SER A 551 -1.54 -11.10 -12.82
CA SER A 551 -1.27 -12.51 -13.09
C SER A 551 -0.17 -12.71 -14.16
N LEU A 552 -0.06 -11.79 -15.13
CA LEU A 552 0.98 -11.83 -16.17
C LEU A 552 2.38 -11.52 -15.64
N SER A 553 2.51 -10.72 -14.57
CA SER A 553 3.82 -10.37 -14.01
C SER A 553 4.54 -11.55 -13.36
N THR A 554 3.81 -12.62 -12.98
CA THR A 554 4.41 -13.82 -12.38
C THR A 554 5.32 -14.59 -13.36
N ASN A 555 5.20 -14.32 -14.66
CA ASN A 555 6.03 -14.90 -15.72
C ASN A 555 7.26 -14.03 -16.10
N ASN A 556 7.66 -13.05 -15.26
CA ASN A 556 8.83 -12.19 -15.48
C ASN A 556 8.71 -11.19 -16.66
N ASP A 557 7.51 -10.97 -17.18
CA ASP A 557 7.22 -10.06 -18.30
C ASP A 557 6.72 -8.68 -17.82
N ASP A 558 7.51 -8.01 -16.96
CA ASP A 558 7.24 -6.63 -16.52
C ASP A 558 7.07 -5.65 -17.71
N CYS A 559 7.66 -6.00 -18.87
CA CYS A 559 7.49 -5.29 -20.13
C CYS A 559 6.04 -5.29 -20.64
N VAL A 560 5.34 -6.44 -20.53
CA VAL A 560 3.95 -6.58 -21.00
C VAL A 560 3.03 -5.75 -20.13
N VAL A 561 3.16 -5.86 -18.80
CA VAL A 561 2.35 -5.09 -17.85
C VAL A 561 2.58 -3.59 -18.02
N ALA A 562 3.85 -3.17 -18.18
CA ALA A 562 4.18 -1.77 -18.41
C ALA A 562 3.62 -1.22 -19.72
N THR A 563 3.67 -2.00 -20.80
CA THR A 563 3.09 -1.62 -22.09
C THR A 563 1.58 -1.43 -21.96
N LYS A 564 0.88 -2.36 -21.31
CA LYS A 564 -0.56 -2.29 -21.08
C LYS A 564 -0.96 -1.14 -20.15
N ALA A 565 -0.20 -0.89 -19.10
CA ALA A 565 -0.44 0.25 -18.21
C ALA A 565 -0.33 1.60 -18.96
N LEU A 566 0.60 1.72 -19.90
CA LEU A 566 0.73 2.92 -20.75
C LEU A 566 -0.44 3.06 -21.73
N GLU A 567 -0.85 1.98 -22.38
CA GLU A 567 -2.00 1.97 -23.31
C GLU A 567 -3.31 2.36 -22.62
N LEU A 568 -3.51 1.90 -21.38
CA LEU A 568 -4.76 2.13 -20.64
C LEU A 568 -4.83 3.46 -19.91
N LEU A 569 -3.71 4.14 -19.68
CA LEU A 569 -3.70 5.35 -18.85
C LEU A 569 -4.72 6.40 -19.32
N GLU A 570 -4.70 6.72 -20.62
CA GLU A 570 -5.58 7.76 -21.18
C GLU A 570 -7.01 7.26 -21.38
N LEU A 571 -7.18 5.95 -21.64
CA LEU A 571 -8.49 5.33 -21.73
C LEU A 571 -9.20 5.32 -20.37
N ALA A 572 -8.47 4.98 -19.30
CA ALA A 572 -9.01 4.95 -17.96
C ALA A 572 -9.44 6.36 -17.49
N GLU A 573 -8.71 7.41 -17.87
CA GLU A 573 -9.13 8.79 -17.63
C GLU A 573 -10.39 9.15 -18.44
N ALA A 574 -10.41 8.82 -19.73
CA ALA A 574 -11.51 9.18 -20.64
C ALA A 574 -12.87 8.58 -20.23
N PHE A 575 -12.86 7.38 -19.62
CA PHE A 575 -14.07 6.65 -19.22
C PHE A 575 -14.30 6.66 -17.70
N HIS A 576 -13.77 7.66 -16.99
CA HIS A 576 -13.99 7.86 -15.56
C HIS A 576 -13.61 6.65 -14.68
N ALA A 577 -12.70 5.80 -15.14
CA ALA A 577 -12.21 4.62 -14.44
C ALA A 577 -11.12 5.01 -13.43
N GLY A 578 -11.52 5.72 -12.38
CA GLY A 578 -10.60 6.38 -11.46
C GLY A 578 -9.65 5.42 -10.73
N TYR A 579 -10.08 4.19 -10.43
CA TYR A 579 -9.22 3.21 -9.77
C TYR A 579 -8.19 2.63 -10.74
N LEU A 580 -8.60 2.24 -11.94
CA LEU A 580 -7.69 1.77 -12.99
C LEU A 580 -6.68 2.85 -13.39
N TYR A 581 -7.13 4.10 -13.56
CA TYR A 581 -6.27 5.25 -13.83
C TYR A 581 -5.21 5.44 -12.74
N SER A 582 -5.64 5.39 -11.47
CA SER A 582 -4.73 5.52 -10.31
C SER A 582 -3.72 4.38 -10.27
N TRP A 583 -4.15 3.16 -10.58
CA TRP A 583 -3.27 2.00 -10.67
C TRP A 583 -2.24 2.14 -11.80
N CYS A 584 -2.66 2.55 -13.00
CA CYS A 584 -1.76 2.82 -14.13
C CYS A 584 -0.71 3.88 -13.76
N CYS A 585 -1.14 5.01 -13.18
CA CYS A 585 -0.24 6.06 -12.70
C CYS A 585 0.79 5.51 -11.70
N ASN A 586 0.34 4.76 -10.70
CA ASN A 586 1.22 4.20 -9.67
C ASN A 586 2.21 3.19 -10.28
N PHE A 587 1.75 2.28 -11.13
CA PHE A 587 2.59 1.29 -11.77
C PHE A 587 3.67 1.95 -12.66
N ILE A 588 3.26 2.90 -13.51
CA ILE A 588 4.18 3.59 -14.42
C ILE A 588 5.20 4.42 -13.63
N THR A 589 4.77 5.16 -12.61
CA THR A 589 5.67 6.02 -11.83
C THR A 589 6.65 5.21 -10.98
N THR A 590 6.25 4.05 -10.44
CA THR A 590 7.13 3.15 -9.68
C THR A 590 8.13 2.41 -10.57
N HIS A 591 7.75 2.06 -11.80
CA HIS A 591 8.59 1.38 -12.78
C HIS A 591 9.18 2.33 -13.83
N TYR A 592 9.20 3.64 -13.54
CA TYR A 592 9.53 4.68 -14.52
C TYR A 592 10.92 4.49 -15.14
N ALA A 593 11.92 4.08 -14.33
CA ALA A 593 13.28 3.87 -14.83
C ALA A 593 13.36 2.74 -15.87
N PHE A 594 12.62 1.65 -15.66
CA PHE A 594 12.49 0.55 -16.61
C PHE A 594 11.75 1.00 -17.88
N ILE A 595 10.60 1.65 -17.71
CA ILE A 595 9.78 2.16 -18.81
C ILE A 595 10.56 3.16 -19.67
N TYR A 596 11.27 4.10 -19.06
CA TYR A 596 12.07 5.09 -19.78
C TYR A 596 13.19 4.44 -20.59
N ARG A 597 13.73 3.30 -20.13
CA ARG A 597 14.82 2.59 -20.80
C ARG A 597 14.33 1.69 -21.95
N HIS A 598 13.18 1.04 -21.78
CA HIS A 598 12.72 -0.01 -22.68
C HIS A 598 11.49 0.37 -23.52
N LEU A 599 10.67 1.32 -23.05
CA LEU A 599 9.36 1.69 -23.63
C LEU A 599 9.25 3.22 -23.86
N LEU A 600 10.37 3.86 -24.22
CA LEU A 600 10.43 5.32 -24.41
C LEU A 600 9.49 5.82 -25.50
N GLN A 601 9.28 5.03 -26.55
CA GLN A 601 8.40 5.41 -27.66
C GLN A 601 6.93 5.45 -27.20
N GLN A 602 6.48 4.44 -26.46
CA GLN A 602 5.13 4.41 -25.88
C GLN A 602 4.94 5.54 -24.86
N LEU A 603 5.92 5.77 -23.99
CA LEU A 603 5.87 6.88 -23.02
C LEU A 603 5.76 8.25 -23.71
N ARG A 604 6.41 8.44 -24.87
CA ARG A 604 6.33 9.67 -25.67
C ARG A 604 5.04 9.79 -26.49
N ALA A 605 4.31 8.69 -26.68
CA ALA A 605 3.04 8.69 -27.38
C ALA A 605 1.90 9.27 -26.52
N LEU A 606 2.03 9.20 -25.19
CA LEU A 606 1.09 9.85 -24.25
C LEU A 606 1.02 11.36 -24.47
N THR A 607 -0.07 11.99 -24.03
CA THR A 607 -0.21 13.44 -24.06
C THR A 607 0.90 14.15 -23.25
N PRO A 608 1.31 15.38 -23.64
CA PRO A 608 2.32 16.14 -22.91
C PRO A 608 2.00 16.37 -21.44
N LEU A 609 0.71 16.44 -21.09
CA LEU A 609 0.24 16.59 -19.71
C LEU A 609 0.56 15.33 -18.89
N HIS A 610 0.24 14.14 -19.40
CA HIS A 610 0.58 12.88 -18.75
C HIS A 610 2.09 12.68 -18.64
N GLN A 611 2.86 13.01 -19.69
CA GLN A 611 4.32 12.94 -19.63
C GLN A 611 4.90 13.83 -18.51
N ALA A 612 4.41 15.06 -18.38
CA ALA A 612 4.82 15.98 -17.31
C ALA A 612 4.41 15.47 -15.92
N MET A 613 3.20 14.93 -15.79
CA MET A 613 2.71 14.35 -14.54
C MET A 613 3.56 13.14 -14.10
N LEU A 614 3.72 12.15 -14.98
CA LEU A 614 4.47 10.92 -14.70
C LEU A 614 5.93 11.22 -14.38
N SER A 615 6.57 12.12 -15.14
CA SER A 615 7.95 12.53 -14.88
C SER A 615 8.12 13.28 -13.55
N LYS A 616 7.11 14.04 -13.11
CA LYS A 616 7.10 14.72 -11.81
C LYS A 616 6.88 13.74 -10.64
N GLN A 617 6.03 12.74 -10.83
CA GLN A 617 5.66 11.75 -9.80
C GLN A 617 6.56 10.50 -9.78
N ARG A 618 7.53 10.40 -10.70
CA ARG A 618 8.40 9.23 -10.86
C ARG A 618 9.14 8.83 -9.58
N TRP A 619 9.32 7.52 -9.44
CA TRP A 619 10.18 6.89 -8.46
C TRP A 619 11.27 6.03 -9.16
N PRO A 620 12.52 6.07 -8.69
CA PRO A 620 13.07 7.03 -7.74
C PRO A 620 13.02 8.48 -8.26
N PRO A 621 12.92 9.50 -7.38
CA PRO A 621 12.89 10.89 -7.80
C PRO A 621 14.14 11.34 -8.56
N SER A 622 13.99 12.33 -9.45
CA SER A 622 15.10 12.89 -10.27
C SER A 622 16.30 13.34 -9.46
N TRP A 623 16.04 14.06 -8.36
CA TRP A 623 17.07 14.55 -7.46
C TRP A 623 17.80 13.37 -6.82
N TYR A 624 17.11 12.29 -6.44
CA TYR A 624 17.75 11.13 -5.80
C TYR A 624 18.76 10.48 -6.75
N ILE A 625 18.40 10.29 -8.02
CA ILE A 625 19.30 9.71 -9.02
C ILE A 625 20.57 10.56 -9.14
N SER A 626 20.41 11.88 -9.28
CA SER A 626 21.54 12.82 -9.39
C SER A 626 22.44 12.77 -8.15
N GLU A 627 21.83 12.68 -6.96
CA GLU A 627 22.53 12.57 -5.68
C GLU A 627 23.27 11.23 -5.50
N TYR A 628 22.67 10.15 -5.98
CA TYR A 628 23.23 8.81 -5.90
C TYR A 628 24.44 8.68 -6.85
N ASP A 629 24.34 9.22 -8.07
CA ASP A 629 25.46 9.26 -9.02
C ASP A 629 26.65 10.04 -8.44
N LEU A 630 26.40 11.18 -7.79
CA LEU A 630 27.44 11.96 -7.10
C LEU A 630 28.08 11.17 -5.94
N TYR A 631 27.29 10.40 -5.20
CA TYR A 631 27.77 9.54 -4.12
C TYR A 631 28.69 8.43 -4.65
N GLU A 632 28.26 7.72 -5.71
CA GLU A 632 29.07 6.66 -6.35
C GLU A 632 30.38 7.22 -6.90
N GLN A 633 30.34 8.34 -7.63
CA GLN A 633 31.55 9.02 -8.11
C GLN A 633 32.50 9.40 -6.97
N SER A 634 31.96 9.83 -5.81
CA SER A 634 32.76 10.19 -4.64
C SER A 634 33.44 8.96 -4.03
N LEU A 635 32.74 7.82 -3.96
CA LEU A 635 33.32 6.55 -3.52
C LEU A 635 34.45 6.08 -4.45
N GLU A 636 34.24 6.16 -5.76
CA GLU A 636 35.25 5.79 -6.76
C GLU A 636 36.52 6.64 -6.65
N ARG A 637 36.37 7.97 -6.52
CA ARG A 637 37.51 8.88 -6.29
C ARG A 637 38.28 8.49 -5.03
N ARG A 638 37.58 8.22 -3.91
CA ARG A 638 38.23 7.80 -2.66
C ARG A 638 38.97 6.47 -2.79
N ARG A 639 38.39 5.50 -3.50
CA ARG A 639 39.05 4.22 -3.81
C ARG A 639 40.33 4.46 -4.63
N HIS A 640 40.24 5.32 -5.65
CA HIS A 640 41.37 5.68 -6.50
C HIS A 640 42.51 6.34 -5.70
N ASP A 641 42.19 7.34 -4.87
CA ASP A 641 43.17 8.03 -4.03
C ASP A 641 43.86 7.07 -3.04
N THR A 642 43.09 6.17 -2.45
CA THR A 642 43.61 5.13 -1.54
C THR A 642 44.60 4.22 -2.26
N LEU A 643 44.26 3.75 -3.46
CA LEU A 643 45.15 2.92 -4.29
C LEU A 643 46.42 3.68 -4.70
N GLN A 644 46.31 4.96 -5.08
CA GLN A 644 47.46 5.79 -5.38
C GLN A 644 48.39 5.95 -4.16
N MET A 645 47.84 6.19 -2.97
CA MET A 645 48.64 6.28 -1.74
C MET A 645 49.37 4.96 -1.45
N LEU A 646 48.71 3.81 -1.63
CA LEU A 646 49.33 2.50 -1.45
C LEU A 646 50.46 2.25 -2.48
N ARG A 647 50.26 2.66 -3.74
CA ARG A 647 51.30 2.62 -4.79
C ARG A 647 52.51 3.49 -4.43
N LYS A 648 52.29 4.74 -4.01
CA LYS A 648 53.36 5.66 -3.57
C LYS A 648 54.14 5.10 -2.37
N LYS A 649 53.46 4.45 -1.42
CA LYS A 649 54.12 3.78 -0.29
C LYS A 649 55.00 2.62 -0.77
N ARG A 650 54.49 1.73 -1.63
CA ARG A 650 55.28 0.62 -2.22
C ARG A 650 56.52 1.12 -2.99
N SER A 651 56.37 2.19 -3.78
CA SER A 651 57.49 2.82 -4.51
C SER A 651 58.56 3.41 -3.58
N ARG A 652 58.18 4.06 -2.47
CA ARG A 652 59.16 4.53 -1.46
C ARG A 652 59.89 3.38 -0.76
N PHE A 653 59.22 2.25 -0.51
CA PHE A 653 59.87 1.06 0.03
C PHE A 653 60.90 0.48 -0.95
N HIS A 654 60.62 0.47 -2.26
CA HIS A 654 61.58 0.06 -3.29
C HIS A 654 62.75 1.05 -3.49
N LEU A 655 62.54 2.34 -3.29
CA LEU A 655 63.62 3.33 -3.35
C LEU A 655 64.56 3.20 -2.14
N CYS A 656 64.00 2.93 -0.95
CA CYS A 656 64.76 2.71 0.28
C CYS A 656 65.58 1.40 0.24
N SER A 657 65.04 0.33 -0.37
CA SER A 657 65.78 -0.92 -0.57
C SER A 657 66.94 -0.75 -1.54
N ARG A 658 66.76 0.03 -2.63
CA ARG A 658 67.85 0.35 -3.58
C ARG A 658 68.95 1.21 -2.97
N THR A 659 68.62 2.15 -2.07
CA THR A 659 69.66 2.91 -1.35
C THR A 659 70.42 2.07 -0.34
N ALA A 660 69.79 1.04 0.25
CA ALA A 660 70.48 0.09 1.12
C ALA A 660 71.40 -0.85 0.33
N GLU A 661 70.97 -1.33 -0.84
CA GLU A 661 71.80 -2.12 -1.76
C GLU A 661 72.96 -1.29 -2.35
N GLY A 662 72.71 -0.03 -2.70
CA GLY A 662 73.75 0.90 -3.17
C GLY A 662 74.79 1.28 -2.10
N ALA A 663 74.38 1.38 -0.84
CA ALA A 663 75.31 1.61 0.29
C ALA A 663 76.16 0.36 0.62
N LEU A 664 75.61 -0.84 0.43
CA LEU A 664 76.36 -2.11 0.54
C LEU A 664 77.35 -2.31 -0.62
N ALA A 665 77.02 -1.87 -1.83
CA ALA A 665 77.93 -1.92 -2.98
C ALA A 665 79.07 -0.89 -2.89
N ALA A 666 78.82 0.31 -2.33
CA ALA A 666 79.85 1.33 -2.12
C ALA A 666 80.84 0.98 -1.00
N ALA A 667 80.44 0.13 -0.03
CA ALA A 667 81.33 -0.37 1.02
C ALA A 667 82.28 -1.50 0.55
N ALA A 668 82.06 -2.07 -0.64
CA ALA A 668 82.85 -3.18 -1.20
C ALA A 668 84.04 -2.73 -2.08
N GLN A 669 84.30 -1.42 -2.23
CA GLN A 669 85.34 -0.88 -3.12
C GLN A 669 86.41 0.00 -2.41
N ALA A 670 86.64 -0.18 -1.11
CA ALA A 670 87.77 0.45 -0.41
C ALA A 670 88.99 -0.50 -0.35
N PRO A 671 90.22 -0.06 -0.66
CA PRO A 671 91.41 -0.91 -0.61
C PRO A 671 91.87 -1.15 0.85
N PRO A 672 92.56 -2.26 1.15
CA PRO A 672 92.85 -2.66 2.53
C PRO A 672 94.10 -1.96 3.08
N PRO A 673 94.15 -1.62 4.38
CA PRO A 673 95.40 -1.52 5.10
C PRO A 673 95.65 -2.77 5.97
N ALA A 674 96.92 -2.98 6.28
CA ALA A 674 97.52 -4.22 6.73
C ALA A 674 97.15 -4.70 8.14
N ALA A 675 97.19 -6.04 8.25
CA ALA A 675 97.32 -6.94 9.40
C ALA A 675 97.45 -6.38 10.83
N ARG A 676 96.59 -6.89 11.74
CA ARG A 676 96.95 -7.44 13.06
C ARG A 676 95.86 -8.39 13.61
N ALA A 677 96.33 -9.38 14.38
CA ALA A 677 95.65 -10.60 14.84
C ALA A 677 94.65 -10.39 16.02
N PRO A 678 93.94 -11.44 16.51
CA PRO A 678 92.52 -11.39 16.86
C PRO A 678 92.20 -11.08 18.33
N SER A 679 90.98 -10.59 18.57
CA SER A 679 90.30 -10.68 19.87
C SER A 679 88.81 -11.01 19.72
N VAL A 680 88.31 -11.75 20.69
CA VAL A 680 87.04 -12.50 20.79
C VAL A 680 85.79 -11.59 20.78
N PRO A 681 84.66 -11.98 20.15
CA PRO A 681 83.45 -11.17 20.10
C PRO A 681 82.66 -11.22 21.41
N THR A 682 82.25 -10.05 21.92
CA THR A 682 81.36 -9.92 23.08
C THR A 682 79.90 -9.88 22.63
N ARG A 683 79.15 -10.93 22.97
CA ARG A 683 77.73 -11.08 23.40
C ARG A 683 76.65 -10.00 23.12
N ARG A 684 76.77 -9.12 22.13
CA ARG A 684 75.75 -8.11 21.79
C ARG A 684 75.12 -8.22 20.39
N GLU A 685 75.55 -9.17 19.56
CA GLU A 685 75.04 -9.34 18.19
C GLU A 685 74.09 -10.54 18.00
N VAL A 686 73.88 -11.37 19.03
CA VAL A 686 72.98 -12.54 18.96
C VAL A 686 71.51 -12.18 19.24
N VAL A 687 71.20 -10.97 19.70
CA VAL A 687 69.82 -10.57 20.05
C VAL A 687 69.06 -9.90 18.89
N VAL A 688 69.76 -9.34 17.89
CA VAL A 688 69.11 -8.59 16.80
C VAL A 688 68.71 -9.49 15.61
N ALA A 689 69.31 -10.68 15.48
CA ALA A 689 68.98 -11.62 14.41
C ALA A 689 67.73 -12.48 14.68
N ARG A 690 67.18 -12.49 15.91
CA ARG A 690 66.02 -13.33 16.27
C ARG A 690 64.64 -12.64 16.16
N TRP A 691 64.60 -11.32 15.96
CA TRP A 691 63.33 -10.56 15.89
C TRP A 691 62.84 -10.24 14.46
N ARG A 692 63.62 -10.55 13.42
CA ARG A 692 63.24 -10.24 12.02
C ARG A 692 62.57 -11.38 11.24
N MET A 693 62.47 -12.60 11.80
CA MET A 693 61.82 -13.74 11.14
C MET A 693 60.40 -14.07 11.63
N LEU A 694 59.78 -13.22 12.48
CA LEU A 694 58.44 -13.49 13.04
C LEU A 694 57.34 -12.50 12.62
N LEU A 695 57.59 -11.62 11.64
CA LEU A 695 56.61 -10.61 11.18
C LEU A 695 56.25 -10.69 9.69
N CYS A 696 56.56 -11.79 9.00
CA CYS A 696 56.11 -12.05 7.63
C CYS A 696 55.21 -13.29 7.50
N SER A 697 54.37 -13.54 8.50
CA SER A 697 53.32 -14.56 8.44
C SER A 697 52.05 -14.03 9.14
N ARG A 698 51.39 -13.07 8.49
CA ARG A 698 49.93 -12.81 8.48
C ARG A 698 49.62 -11.63 7.59
#